data_AF-A0AAW0Q7Q6-F1
#
_entry.id   AF-A0AAW0Q7Q6-F1
#
_cell.length_a   1.000
_cell.length_b   1.000
_cell.length_c   1.000
_cell.angle_alpha   90.00
_cell.angle_beta   90.00
_cell.angle_gamma   90.00
#
_symmetry.space_group_name_H-M   'P 1'
#
loop_
_entity.id
_entity.type
_entity.pdbx_description
1 polymer ?
#
loop_
_entity_poly.entity_id
_entity_poly.type
_entity_poly.pdbx_seq_one_letter_code
_entity_poly.pdbx_strand_id
1 'polypeptide(L)'
;MAAAAYTKQLLNRIPPTKVADQRKLSELLTDVSTTYKNVMYNKSVLDRKEDRELTPLDYGPQHSDYLRRRQSGTGQWLLDSEEYQTWLGTRQRTLFCPGMPGAGKTILASTVINDLEQRLPDSNTLPIAYIYCNYKRKDEQKIEDLVASLLKQFAQVGSFLPVAVKQLYDQHVHRRTRPTLDEISKALRSIIPKHSRVFVVVDALDECQTLDDCRARFLSTLFDLQAQSKINIFVTSREIPVINEKFKDSPRLEVRASDIDIRRYVEGHMSELEAVQTAKDNLKDDIISKVIEAVQGMFLLAQLYLESLKDKDTERAIRKALKGMVSKAPSDTLYNTAYEDAMQRIESQLPGQVRRAKQVLAWITCAKRQLHKLELQHALGVELDESTLDPENCPHIKHLVSVCAGLVTVDEQSGIIRLVHCTTHDYFDSTKARWFPDAEREITAICTKYLSFDSFATGHCETDKEVEKRLAEHHLYNYAAHNWGLHARTANADDLVMSFLSKSEQVDAACQVLLARWILLKGVSYEYEGYCRRFQRGPALRLAAHFGLGRAVQILADGDSVNVKNSTGKSSLHLASAAGYFEVAKLLVEKDEDVEAVDHDGWTPLHMASSNGRLEVAKLLIQSGADTNAATNGRLTPLCVASYSGHLEAVKLLLQHGADSTRPAQTGLLPLHTSLRHGRIDIVRLLLNEDTESCLEDSFRRSRHFYAVCGGLEAFNLLHCREMHINKRDHYGCTLLSVAVRFGHEELMSQLLAIPDIDCTLMDNFGQSTLWWARKQGYIGIAERLLEHARERSQDLAETEVELGQSASFGGRSGFCDVCFANVSGSWYYCTDCYVGALCICLECRELGAHCLVETHILCSYEDRR
;
A
#
# COMPACT_ATOMS: atom_id res chain seq x y z
N MET A 1 -50.86 -31.46 -1.08
CA MET A 1 -50.89 -32.70 -0.27
C MET A 1 -49.84 -33.74 -0.68
N ALA A 2 -49.57 -34.00 -1.98
CA ALA A 2 -48.61 -35.04 -2.40
C ALA A 2 -47.18 -34.88 -1.82
N ALA A 3 -46.64 -33.66 -1.74
CA ALA A 3 -45.29 -33.43 -1.19
C ALA A 3 -45.16 -33.86 0.29
N ALA A 4 -46.16 -33.57 1.12
CA ALA A 4 -46.15 -33.95 2.54
C ALA A 4 -46.19 -35.47 2.76
N ALA A 5 -46.85 -36.22 1.86
CA ALA A 5 -46.86 -37.68 1.90
C ALA A 5 -45.47 -38.27 1.58
N TYR A 6 -44.76 -37.70 0.60
CA TYR A 6 -43.39 -38.11 0.25
C TYR A 6 -42.39 -37.83 1.39
N THR A 7 -42.47 -36.66 2.02
CA THR A 7 -41.59 -36.31 3.16
C THR A 7 -41.77 -37.29 4.33
N LYS A 8 -43.00 -37.74 4.60
CA LYS A 8 -43.30 -38.69 5.69
C LYS A 8 -42.77 -40.11 5.41
N GLN A 9 -42.69 -40.53 4.13
CA GLN A 9 -42.07 -41.81 3.76
C GLN A 9 -40.53 -41.76 3.83
N LEU A 10 -39.91 -40.62 3.52
CA LEU A 10 -38.46 -40.42 3.63
C LEU A 10 -37.98 -40.44 5.10
N LEU A 11 -38.69 -39.75 6.00
CA LEU A 11 -38.35 -39.71 7.43
C LEU A 11 -38.42 -41.10 8.10
N ASN A 12 -39.28 -42.00 7.63
CA ASN A 12 -39.39 -43.37 8.15
C ASN A 12 -38.29 -44.34 7.65
N ARG A 13 -37.34 -43.88 6.81
CA ARG A 13 -36.25 -44.71 6.28
C ARG A 13 -34.85 -44.36 6.80
N ILE A 14 -34.73 -43.37 7.70
CA ILE A 14 -33.46 -42.98 8.31
C ILE A 14 -33.40 -43.57 9.73
N PRO A 15 -32.46 -44.50 10.03
CA PRO A 15 -32.28 -45.00 11.39
C PRO A 15 -31.84 -43.86 12.33
N PRO A 16 -32.29 -43.83 13.59
CA PRO A 16 -31.95 -42.74 14.53
C PRO A 16 -30.44 -42.47 14.67
N THR A 17 -29.62 -43.51 14.50
CA THR A 17 -28.16 -43.42 14.58
C THR A 17 -27.52 -42.56 13.49
N LYS A 18 -28.14 -42.40 12.31
CA LYS A 18 -27.59 -41.56 11.22
C LYS A 18 -27.93 -40.07 11.33
N VAL A 19 -28.72 -39.66 12.33
CA VAL A 19 -29.06 -38.25 12.58
C VAL A 19 -27.99 -37.56 13.43
N ALA A 20 -27.16 -38.33 14.16
CA ALA A 20 -26.05 -37.80 14.96
C ALA A 20 -24.81 -37.41 14.11
N ASP A 21 -24.56 -38.12 13.00
CA ASP A 21 -23.40 -37.90 12.12
C ASP A 21 -23.61 -36.78 11.08
N GLN A 22 -24.82 -36.22 10.99
CA GLN A 22 -25.08 -35.07 10.13
C GLN A 22 -24.87 -33.78 10.91
N ARG A 23 -23.88 -32.96 10.49
CA ARG A 23 -23.77 -31.54 10.89
C ARG A 23 -25.16 -30.91 10.83
N LYS A 24 -25.57 -30.18 11.88
CA LYS A 24 -26.96 -29.76 12.00
C LYS A 24 -27.32 -28.94 10.76
N LEU A 25 -28.49 -29.19 10.19
CA LEU A 25 -28.92 -28.51 8.96
C LEU A 25 -28.88 -26.97 9.10
N SER A 26 -29.07 -26.46 10.31
CA SER A 26 -28.90 -25.05 10.68
C SER A 26 -27.46 -24.54 10.57
N GLU A 27 -26.46 -25.34 10.94
CA GLU A 27 -25.03 -24.99 10.81
C GLU A 27 -24.65 -24.92 9.32
N LEU A 28 -25.07 -25.91 8.52
CA LEU A 28 -24.90 -25.89 7.07
C LEU A 28 -25.65 -24.73 6.40
N LEU A 29 -26.84 -24.37 6.86
CA LEU A 29 -27.57 -23.18 6.38
C LEU A 29 -26.87 -21.88 6.76
N THR A 30 -26.21 -21.82 7.92
CA THR A 30 -25.42 -20.65 8.35
C THR A 30 -24.13 -20.54 7.54
N ASP A 31 -23.41 -21.64 7.33
CA ASP A 31 -22.22 -21.72 6.47
C ASP A 31 -22.56 -21.35 5.01
N VAL A 32 -23.68 -21.85 4.48
CA VAL A 32 -24.14 -21.55 3.11
C VAL A 32 -24.63 -20.11 3.01
N SER A 33 -25.34 -19.57 4.01
CA SER A 33 -25.75 -18.15 4.02
C SER A 33 -24.54 -17.22 4.09
N THR A 34 -23.55 -17.53 4.93
CA THR A 34 -22.29 -16.78 5.05
C THR A 34 -21.47 -16.91 3.77
N THR A 35 -21.36 -18.11 3.19
CA THR A 35 -20.69 -18.31 1.89
C THR A 35 -21.42 -17.58 0.77
N TYR A 36 -22.75 -17.55 0.76
CA TYR A 36 -23.55 -16.82 -0.24
C TYR A 36 -23.39 -15.30 -0.08
N LYS A 37 -23.41 -14.77 1.14
CA LYS A 37 -23.11 -13.36 1.44
C LYS A 37 -21.68 -13.01 1.03
N ASN A 38 -20.68 -13.82 1.37
CA ASN A 38 -19.29 -13.60 1.01
C ASN A 38 -19.06 -13.71 -0.51
N VAL A 39 -19.77 -14.61 -1.20
CA VAL A 39 -19.75 -14.69 -2.68
C VAL A 39 -20.43 -13.46 -3.31
N MET A 40 -21.53 -12.96 -2.75
CA MET A 40 -22.18 -11.73 -3.23
C MET A 40 -21.33 -10.48 -2.96
N TYR A 41 -20.69 -10.41 -1.79
CA TYR A 41 -19.72 -9.37 -1.43
C TYR A 41 -18.51 -9.40 -2.37
N ASN A 42 -17.84 -10.56 -2.50
CA ASN A 42 -16.73 -10.74 -3.42
C ASN A 42 -17.12 -10.48 -4.89
N LYS A 43 -18.36 -10.78 -5.29
CA LYS A 43 -18.87 -10.46 -6.64
C LYS A 43 -19.04 -8.95 -6.82
N SER A 44 -19.53 -8.22 -5.80
CA SER A 44 -19.58 -6.75 -5.83
C SER A 44 -18.18 -6.10 -5.83
N VAL A 45 -17.20 -6.72 -5.16
CA VAL A 45 -15.78 -6.30 -5.17
C VAL A 45 -15.07 -6.60 -6.50
N LEU A 46 -15.55 -7.61 -7.26
CA LEU A 46 -14.93 -8.03 -8.52
C LEU A 46 -15.41 -7.26 -9.75
N ASP A 47 -16.65 -6.74 -9.74
CA ASP A 47 -17.27 -6.12 -10.92
C ASP A 47 -16.97 -4.61 -11.08
N ARG A 48 -16.46 -3.91 -10.05
CA ARG A 48 -16.06 -2.50 -10.14
C ARG A 48 -14.56 -2.33 -10.40
N LYS A 49 -14.20 -2.03 -11.64
CA LYS A 49 -12.84 -1.60 -12.03
C LYS A 49 -12.33 -0.45 -11.14
N GLU A 50 -13.26 0.44 -10.76
CA GLU A 50 -13.12 1.58 -9.85
C GLU A 50 -12.39 1.23 -8.53
N ASP A 51 -12.67 0.06 -7.96
CA ASP A 51 -12.18 -0.32 -6.63
C ASP A 51 -10.75 -0.90 -6.62
N ARG A 52 -10.16 -1.15 -7.80
CA ARG A 52 -8.80 -1.70 -7.95
C ARG A 52 -7.71 -0.65 -8.08
N GLU A 53 -8.05 0.58 -8.50
CA GLU A 53 -7.05 1.62 -8.77
C GLU A 53 -6.83 2.59 -7.58
N LEU A 54 -7.79 2.67 -6.65
CA LEU A 54 -7.66 3.45 -5.40
C LEU A 54 -6.58 2.92 -4.45
N THR A 55 -6.52 1.59 -4.27
CA THR A 55 -5.49 0.92 -3.48
C THR A 55 -5.34 -0.53 -3.94
N PRO A 56 -4.10 -1.08 -4.02
CA PRO A 56 -3.89 -2.50 -4.27
C PRO A 56 -4.25 -3.36 -3.05
N LEU A 57 -4.59 -2.76 -1.90
CA LEU A 57 -5.00 -3.49 -0.72
C LEU A 57 -6.45 -4.00 -0.85
N ASP A 58 -6.60 -5.30 -0.65
CA ASP A 58 -7.87 -5.97 -0.42
C ASP A 58 -7.71 -6.88 0.80
N TYR A 59 -8.60 -6.69 1.77
CA TYR A 59 -8.64 -7.43 3.03
C TYR A 59 -9.77 -8.46 3.06
N GLY A 60 -10.68 -8.48 2.10
CA GLY A 60 -11.83 -9.41 2.05
C GLY A 60 -11.44 -10.89 2.02
N PRO A 61 -10.47 -11.32 1.18
CA PRO A 61 -9.95 -12.68 1.20
C PRO A 61 -9.31 -13.05 2.56
N GLN A 62 -8.54 -12.13 3.14
CA GLN A 62 -7.89 -12.34 4.44
C GLN A 62 -8.93 -12.49 5.57
N HIS A 63 -9.94 -11.61 5.60
CA HIS A 63 -11.05 -11.68 6.54
C HIS A 63 -11.78 -13.03 6.45
N SER A 64 -12.09 -13.46 5.23
CA SER A 64 -12.76 -14.75 4.96
C SER A 64 -11.93 -15.96 5.42
N ASP A 65 -10.61 -15.93 5.23
CA ASP A 65 -9.68 -16.95 5.72
C ASP A 65 -9.64 -16.98 7.26
N TYR A 66 -9.50 -15.83 7.92
CA TYR A 66 -9.51 -15.74 9.39
C TYR A 66 -10.84 -16.22 9.99
N LEU A 67 -11.98 -15.87 9.38
CA LEU A 67 -13.29 -16.31 9.83
C LEU A 67 -13.49 -17.82 9.62
N ARG A 68 -12.99 -18.40 8.52
CA ARG A 68 -13.03 -19.86 8.27
C ARG A 68 -12.14 -20.66 9.23
N ARG A 69 -11.01 -20.10 9.68
CA ARG A 69 -10.10 -20.75 10.65
C ARG A 69 -10.64 -20.75 12.08
N ARG A 70 -11.58 -19.86 12.40
CA ARG A 70 -12.22 -19.74 13.71
C ARG A 70 -13.05 -20.99 14.00
N GLN A 71 -12.89 -21.57 15.19
CA GLN A 71 -13.80 -22.60 15.68
C GLN A 71 -15.10 -21.96 16.19
N SER A 72 -16.25 -22.48 15.78
CA SER A 72 -17.56 -21.86 16.05
C SER A 72 -17.79 -21.62 17.54
N GLY A 73 -18.24 -20.40 17.87
CA GLY A 73 -18.46 -19.96 19.24
C GLY A 73 -17.20 -19.49 19.98
N THR A 74 -15.99 -19.59 19.43
CA THR A 74 -14.80 -18.99 20.07
C THR A 74 -14.88 -17.46 20.07
N GLY A 75 -14.31 -16.82 21.09
CA GLY A 75 -14.31 -15.36 21.26
C GLY A 75 -15.59 -14.75 21.82
N GLN A 76 -16.56 -15.58 22.25
CA GLN A 76 -17.83 -15.11 22.81
C GLN A 76 -17.65 -14.26 24.07
N TRP A 77 -16.66 -14.57 24.91
CA TRP A 77 -16.33 -13.79 26.11
C TRP A 77 -16.02 -12.32 25.82
N LEU A 78 -15.42 -12.02 24.65
CA LEU A 78 -15.15 -10.66 24.23
C LEU A 78 -16.45 -9.97 23.83
N LEU A 79 -17.31 -10.67 23.08
CA LEU A 79 -18.61 -10.15 22.67
C LEU A 79 -19.57 -9.93 23.85
N ASP A 80 -19.42 -10.70 24.93
CA ASP A 80 -20.23 -10.59 26.15
C ASP A 80 -19.65 -9.60 27.19
N SER A 81 -18.44 -9.07 26.96
CA SER A 81 -17.75 -8.16 27.88
C SER A 81 -18.44 -6.79 28.01
N GLU A 82 -18.33 -6.17 29.19
CA GLU A 82 -18.89 -4.84 29.45
C GLU A 82 -18.21 -3.78 28.57
N GLU A 83 -16.91 -3.90 28.33
CA GLU A 83 -16.12 -3.03 27.47
C GLU A 83 -16.61 -3.09 26.01
N TYR A 84 -16.83 -4.29 25.48
CA TYR A 84 -17.37 -4.46 24.12
C TYR A 84 -18.82 -4.00 24.03
N GLN A 85 -19.69 -4.34 24.98
CA GLN A 85 -21.07 -3.89 24.97
C GLN A 85 -21.19 -2.36 25.14
N THR A 86 -20.32 -1.74 25.93
CA THR A 86 -20.24 -0.28 26.07
C THR A 86 -19.74 0.38 24.78
N TRP A 87 -18.72 -0.19 24.15
CA TRP A 87 -18.25 0.24 22.82
C TRP A 87 -19.32 0.05 21.75
N LEU A 88 -20.07 -1.06 21.78
CA LEU A 88 -21.18 -1.33 20.86
C LEU A 88 -22.43 -0.49 21.17
N GLY A 89 -22.63 -0.01 22.39
CA GLY A 89 -23.73 0.90 22.75
C GLY A 89 -23.44 2.39 22.47
N THR A 90 -22.20 2.82 22.66
CA THR A 90 -21.82 4.25 22.71
C THR A 90 -21.17 4.73 21.41
N ARG A 91 -21.57 5.87 20.86
CA ARG A 91 -20.92 6.48 19.68
C ARG A 91 -19.56 7.11 20.05
N GLN A 92 -18.67 7.25 19.05
CA GLN A 92 -17.37 7.93 19.21
C GLN A 92 -16.50 7.32 20.31
N ARG A 93 -16.44 5.98 20.36
CA ARG A 93 -15.60 5.23 21.30
C ARG A 93 -14.52 4.43 20.59
N THR A 94 -13.38 4.36 21.24
CA THR A 94 -12.24 3.52 20.86
C THR A 94 -12.08 2.43 21.90
N LEU A 95 -12.06 1.17 21.47
CA LEU A 95 -11.76 0.02 22.32
C LEU A 95 -10.39 -0.52 21.91
N PHE A 96 -9.43 -0.45 22.83
CA PHE A 96 -8.08 -0.92 22.61
C PHE A 96 -7.89 -2.30 23.23
N CYS A 97 -7.48 -3.26 22.40
CA CYS A 97 -7.33 -4.66 22.75
C CYS A 97 -5.86 -5.09 22.67
N PRO A 98 -5.04 -4.71 23.67
CA PRO A 98 -3.67 -5.20 23.79
C PRO A 98 -3.69 -6.69 24.09
N GLY A 99 -2.64 -7.43 23.74
CA GLY A 99 -2.50 -8.79 24.22
C GLY A 99 -1.18 -9.41 23.80
N MET A 100 -0.79 -10.49 24.49
CA MET A 100 0.43 -11.22 24.16
C MET A 100 0.39 -11.75 22.72
N PRO A 101 1.56 -11.94 22.07
CA PRO A 101 1.61 -12.58 20.77
C PRO A 101 0.98 -13.99 20.80
N GLY A 102 0.32 -14.42 19.73
CA GLY A 102 -0.28 -15.76 19.63
C GLY A 102 -1.57 -15.97 20.43
N ALA A 103 -2.06 -14.96 21.18
CA ALA A 103 -3.31 -15.02 21.96
C ALA A 103 -4.61 -15.08 21.14
N GLY A 104 -4.54 -14.96 19.80
CA GLY A 104 -5.72 -15.00 18.93
C GLY A 104 -6.32 -13.64 18.53
N LYS A 105 -5.61 -12.52 18.76
CA LYS A 105 -6.05 -11.14 18.41
C LYS A 105 -6.73 -11.03 17.04
N THR A 106 -6.11 -11.52 15.98
CA THR A 106 -6.66 -11.50 14.61
C THR A 106 -7.97 -12.28 14.43
N ILE A 107 -8.13 -13.40 15.15
CA ILE A 107 -9.36 -14.20 15.15
C ILE A 107 -10.47 -13.49 15.95
N LEU A 108 -10.10 -12.73 16.99
CA LEU A 108 -11.06 -11.88 17.71
C LEU A 108 -11.47 -10.66 16.88
N ALA A 109 -10.54 -10.03 16.14
CA ALA A 109 -10.86 -8.96 15.20
C ALA A 109 -11.84 -9.44 14.11
N SER A 110 -11.61 -10.62 13.50
CA SER A 110 -12.58 -11.20 12.56
C SER A 110 -13.90 -11.61 13.23
N THR A 111 -13.87 -12.03 14.50
CA THR A 111 -15.08 -12.31 15.29
C THR A 111 -15.92 -11.05 15.52
N VAL A 112 -15.30 -9.92 15.85
CA VAL A 112 -15.99 -8.62 16.00
C VAL A 112 -16.61 -8.16 14.68
N ILE A 113 -15.88 -8.23 13.57
CA ILE A 113 -16.41 -7.86 12.24
C ILE A 113 -17.65 -8.71 11.91
N ASN A 114 -17.56 -10.03 12.05
CA ASN A 114 -18.69 -10.93 11.81
C ASN A 114 -19.87 -10.70 12.78
N ASP A 115 -19.62 -10.35 14.05
CA ASP A 115 -20.69 -10.00 15.01
C ASP A 115 -21.44 -8.73 14.58
N LEU A 116 -20.71 -7.70 14.13
CA LEU A 116 -21.28 -6.48 13.57
C LEU A 116 -22.11 -6.74 12.30
N GLU A 117 -21.65 -7.64 11.42
CA GLU A 117 -22.36 -8.05 10.21
C GLU A 117 -23.61 -8.91 10.49
N GLN A 118 -23.59 -9.73 11.54
CA GLN A 118 -24.69 -10.66 11.86
C GLN A 118 -25.85 -10.00 12.61
N ARG A 119 -25.58 -8.99 13.47
CA ARG A 119 -26.61 -8.42 14.36
C ARG A 119 -27.69 -7.58 13.66
N LEU A 120 -27.57 -7.31 12.36
CA LEU A 120 -28.42 -6.32 11.66
C LEU A 120 -28.90 -6.79 10.27
N PRO A 121 -30.09 -7.40 10.18
CA PRO A 121 -30.81 -7.57 8.92
C PRO A 121 -31.69 -6.35 8.60
N ASP A 122 -31.65 -5.96 7.32
CA ASP A 122 -32.61 -5.11 6.61
C ASP A 122 -32.64 -3.58 6.88
N SER A 123 -32.54 -2.82 5.78
CA SER A 123 -32.53 -1.34 5.62
C SER A 123 -31.25 -0.59 6.09
N ASN A 124 -30.51 -0.08 5.10
CA ASN A 124 -29.23 0.65 5.23
C ASN A 124 -28.12 -0.07 6.01
N THR A 125 -27.33 -0.85 5.28
CA THR A 125 -26.05 -1.43 5.71
C THR A 125 -25.18 -0.43 6.48
N LEU A 126 -24.79 -0.79 7.71
CA LEU A 126 -23.79 -0.04 8.46
C LEU A 126 -22.43 -0.18 7.77
N PRO A 127 -21.67 0.91 7.56
CA PRO A 127 -20.31 0.82 7.08
C PRO A 127 -19.40 0.24 8.16
N ILE A 128 -18.87 -0.94 7.87
CA ILE A 128 -17.77 -1.56 8.60
C ILE A 128 -16.57 -1.51 7.64
N ALA A 129 -15.44 -1.01 8.11
CA ALA A 129 -14.16 -1.14 7.42
C ALA A 129 -13.14 -1.80 8.34
N TYR A 130 -12.26 -2.60 7.77
CA TYR A 130 -11.25 -3.33 8.51
C TYR A 130 -9.88 -3.30 7.81
N ILE A 131 -8.83 -3.32 8.63
CA ILE A 131 -7.43 -3.33 8.20
C ILE A 131 -6.70 -4.44 8.96
N TYR A 132 -6.02 -5.30 8.22
CA TYR A 132 -5.05 -6.25 8.78
C TYR A 132 -3.63 -5.73 8.51
N CYS A 133 -2.98 -5.16 9.53
CA CYS A 133 -1.60 -4.73 9.42
C CYS A 133 -0.69 -5.97 9.22
N ASN A 134 0.37 -5.83 8.42
CA ASN A 134 1.27 -6.95 8.12
C ASN A 134 2.70 -6.46 7.86
N TYR A 135 3.61 -6.86 8.75
CA TYR A 135 4.97 -6.32 8.74
C TYR A 135 5.80 -6.71 7.50
N LYS A 136 5.41 -7.76 6.75
CA LYS A 136 6.04 -8.16 5.47
C LYS A 136 5.56 -7.33 4.27
N ARG A 137 4.41 -6.66 4.38
CA ARG A 137 3.84 -5.83 3.31
C ARG A 137 4.13 -4.34 3.52
N LYS A 138 5.17 -3.99 4.27
CA LYS A 138 5.57 -2.59 4.58
C LYS A 138 5.65 -1.68 3.35
N ASP A 139 6.26 -2.15 2.26
CA ASP A 139 6.35 -1.40 0.99
C ASP A 139 4.98 -1.19 0.29
N GLU A 140 3.97 -1.99 0.62
CA GLU A 140 2.60 -1.97 0.08
C GLU A 140 1.56 -1.40 1.07
N GLN A 141 1.90 -1.28 2.35
CA GLN A 141 1.07 -0.75 3.45
C GLN A 141 1.57 0.63 3.87
N LYS A 142 1.71 1.52 2.89
CA LYS A 142 1.94 2.95 3.13
C LYS A 142 0.66 3.57 3.70
N ILE A 143 0.82 4.72 4.35
CA ILE A 143 -0.32 5.41 4.99
C ILE A 143 -1.43 5.75 3.99
N GLU A 144 -1.06 6.16 2.78
CA GLU A 144 -2.00 6.41 1.68
C GLU A 144 -2.77 5.14 1.32
N ASP A 145 -2.08 4.01 1.15
CA ASP A 145 -2.69 2.73 0.77
C ASP A 145 -3.64 2.19 1.86
N LEU A 146 -3.29 2.36 3.14
CA LEU A 146 -4.10 1.98 4.31
C LEU A 146 -5.39 2.82 4.41
N VAL A 147 -5.27 4.15 4.34
CA VAL A 147 -6.44 5.05 4.45
C VAL A 147 -7.33 4.93 3.20
N ALA A 148 -6.74 4.68 2.01
CA ALA A 148 -7.50 4.38 0.80
C ALA A 148 -8.27 3.04 0.90
N SER A 149 -7.79 2.08 1.68
CA SER A 149 -8.52 0.83 1.94
C SER A 149 -9.78 1.05 2.77
N LEU A 150 -9.76 1.97 3.74
CA LEU A 150 -10.97 2.40 4.46
C LEU A 150 -11.96 3.06 3.50
N LEU A 151 -11.46 3.94 2.62
CA LEU A 151 -12.28 4.66 1.66
C LEU A 151 -13.00 3.70 0.69
N LYS A 152 -12.25 2.75 0.13
CA LYS A 152 -12.77 1.67 -0.71
C LYS A 152 -13.87 0.87 -0.03
N GLN A 153 -13.65 0.42 1.20
CA GLN A 153 -14.65 -0.38 1.94
C GLN A 153 -15.93 0.43 2.22
N PHE A 154 -15.83 1.70 2.61
CA PHE A 154 -17.00 2.55 2.80
C PHE A 154 -17.70 2.94 1.48
N ALA A 155 -16.99 2.96 0.35
CA ALA A 155 -17.56 3.19 -0.97
C ALA A 155 -18.45 2.03 -1.46
N GLN A 156 -18.14 0.81 -1.03
CA GLN A 156 -18.80 -0.42 -1.48
C GLN A 156 -20.16 -0.68 -0.80
N VAL A 157 -20.50 0.08 0.24
CA VAL A 157 -21.72 -0.10 1.06
C VAL A 157 -23.02 0.22 0.30
N GLY A 158 -22.94 0.87 -0.87
CA GLY A 158 -24.08 1.28 -1.69
C GLY A 158 -24.08 0.75 -3.13
N SER A 159 -25.26 0.74 -3.75
CA SER A 159 -25.47 0.32 -5.15
C SER A 159 -24.77 1.19 -6.19
N PHE A 160 -24.50 2.46 -5.85
CA PHE A 160 -23.74 3.40 -6.65
C PHE A 160 -22.50 3.88 -5.89
N LEU A 161 -21.38 4.06 -6.60
CA LEU A 161 -20.14 4.58 -6.02
C LEU A 161 -20.38 6.03 -5.53
N PRO A 162 -20.01 6.40 -4.29
CA PRO A 162 -20.20 7.75 -3.80
C PRO A 162 -19.44 8.76 -4.68
N VAL A 163 -20.09 9.89 -4.98
CA VAL A 163 -19.56 10.91 -5.91
C VAL A 163 -18.12 11.31 -5.60
N ALA A 164 -17.76 11.48 -4.32
CA ALA A 164 -16.39 11.79 -3.90
C ALA A 164 -15.36 10.69 -4.18
N VAL A 165 -15.76 9.41 -4.14
CA VAL A 165 -14.88 8.26 -4.45
C VAL A 165 -14.74 8.12 -5.95
N LYS A 166 -15.84 8.30 -6.69
CA LYS A 166 -15.81 8.29 -8.15
C LYS A 166 -14.92 9.41 -8.68
N GLN A 167 -15.09 10.63 -8.17
CA GLN A 167 -14.20 11.76 -8.44
C GLN A 167 -12.75 11.41 -8.11
N LEU A 168 -12.46 10.84 -6.94
CA LEU A 168 -11.08 10.48 -6.60
C LEU A 168 -10.48 9.41 -7.54
N TYR A 169 -11.25 8.40 -7.93
CA TYR A 169 -10.82 7.41 -8.92
C TYR A 169 -10.59 8.06 -10.29
N ASP A 170 -11.59 8.75 -10.86
CA ASP A 170 -11.52 9.41 -12.16
C ASP A 170 -10.32 10.36 -12.23
N GLN A 171 -10.07 11.10 -11.15
CA GLN A 171 -8.92 11.99 -11.00
C GLN A 171 -7.58 11.27 -11.12
N HIS A 172 -7.38 10.14 -10.43
CA HIS A 172 -6.06 9.49 -10.34
C HIS A 172 -5.76 8.49 -11.46
N VAL A 173 -6.79 7.87 -12.05
CA VAL A 173 -6.69 6.91 -13.15
C VAL A 173 -6.16 7.57 -14.42
N HIS A 174 -6.79 8.64 -14.87
CA HIS A 174 -6.37 9.37 -16.07
C HIS A 174 -4.97 10.01 -15.91
N ARG A 175 -4.62 10.40 -14.68
CA ARG A 175 -3.27 10.90 -14.30
C ARG A 175 -2.18 9.84 -14.28
N ARG A 176 -2.53 8.57 -14.08
CA ARG A 176 -1.59 7.51 -13.66
C ARG A 176 -0.82 7.88 -12.38
N THR A 177 -1.48 8.50 -11.41
CA THR A 177 -0.90 8.84 -10.08
C THR A 177 -1.68 8.09 -8.98
N ARG A 178 -1.21 8.12 -7.73
CA ARG A 178 -2.01 7.66 -6.59
C ARG A 178 -2.59 8.85 -5.83
N PRO A 179 -3.76 8.70 -5.19
CA PRO A 179 -4.29 9.66 -4.23
C PRO A 179 -3.29 10.00 -3.12
N THR A 180 -3.21 11.27 -2.76
CA THR A 180 -2.51 11.71 -1.54
C THR A 180 -3.36 11.43 -0.31
N LEU A 181 -2.71 11.35 0.86
CA LEU A 181 -3.39 11.13 2.14
C LEU A 181 -4.54 12.13 2.40
N ASP A 182 -4.35 13.39 2.03
CA ASP A 182 -5.34 14.45 2.25
C ASP A 182 -6.53 14.32 1.32
N GLU A 183 -6.32 13.99 0.04
CA GLU A 183 -7.39 13.73 -0.92
C GLU A 183 -8.26 12.53 -0.47
N ILE A 184 -7.64 11.44 -0.01
CA ILE A 184 -8.34 10.28 0.54
C ILE A 184 -9.11 10.66 1.82
N SER A 185 -8.47 11.40 2.72
CA SER A 185 -9.06 11.81 4.01
C SER A 185 -10.24 12.76 3.80
N LYS A 186 -10.17 13.67 2.81
CA LYS A 186 -11.30 14.53 2.40
C LYS A 186 -12.46 13.69 1.87
N ALA A 187 -12.19 12.69 1.03
CA ALA A 187 -13.22 11.79 0.53
C ALA A 187 -13.88 11.00 1.67
N LEU A 188 -13.11 10.45 2.63
CA LEU A 188 -13.63 9.79 3.84
C LEU A 188 -14.55 10.71 4.65
N ARG A 189 -14.10 11.94 4.94
CA ARG A 189 -14.89 12.97 5.66
C ARG A 189 -16.22 13.30 4.95
N SER A 190 -16.31 13.12 3.62
CA SER A 190 -17.56 13.36 2.88
C SER A 190 -18.57 12.20 2.92
N ILE A 191 -18.12 10.98 3.22
CA ILE A 191 -18.94 9.75 3.19
C ILE A 191 -19.42 9.39 4.59
N ILE A 192 -18.50 9.33 5.55
CA ILE A 192 -18.76 8.83 6.91
C ILE A 192 -19.94 9.56 7.59
N PRO A 193 -20.11 10.90 7.50
CA PRO A 193 -21.25 11.59 8.11
C PRO A 193 -22.62 11.24 7.51
N LYS A 194 -22.68 10.67 6.30
CA LYS A 194 -23.94 10.23 5.67
C LYS A 194 -24.51 8.97 6.32
N HIS A 195 -23.70 8.27 7.12
CA HIS A 195 -24.11 7.08 7.85
C HIS A 195 -24.41 7.40 9.31
N SER A 196 -25.46 6.79 9.87
CA SER A 196 -25.92 7.02 11.24
C SER A 196 -24.89 6.61 12.30
N ARG A 197 -24.00 5.67 11.94
CA ARG A 197 -22.91 5.11 12.72
C ARG A 197 -21.92 4.40 11.77
N VAL A 198 -20.64 4.38 12.12
CA VAL A 198 -19.59 3.71 11.35
C VAL A 198 -18.64 2.95 12.29
N PHE A 199 -18.12 1.80 11.84
CA PHE A 199 -17.16 0.99 12.59
C PHE A 199 -15.85 0.82 11.81
N VAL A 200 -14.72 0.97 12.49
CA VAL A 200 -13.37 0.71 11.97
C VAL A 200 -12.68 -0.31 12.85
N VAL A 201 -12.19 -1.41 12.27
CA VAL A 201 -11.48 -2.49 12.99
C VAL A 201 -10.04 -2.58 12.47
N VAL A 202 -9.06 -2.25 13.30
CA VAL A 202 -7.63 -2.33 12.96
C VAL A 202 -6.99 -3.48 13.73
N ASP A 203 -6.56 -4.51 13.01
CA ASP A 203 -5.83 -5.64 13.59
C ASP A 203 -4.31 -5.46 13.47
N ALA A 204 -3.60 -5.94 14.50
CA ALA A 204 -2.14 -6.01 14.59
C ALA A 204 -1.41 -4.68 14.35
N LEU A 205 -1.91 -3.59 14.95
CA LEU A 205 -1.37 -2.22 14.75
C LEU A 205 0.16 -2.09 14.96
N ASP A 206 0.76 -2.94 15.77
CA ASP A 206 2.21 -3.04 15.96
C ASP A 206 2.99 -3.42 14.69
N GLU A 207 2.36 -4.16 13.77
CA GLU A 207 2.93 -4.57 12.48
C GLU A 207 2.88 -3.46 11.40
N CYS A 208 2.18 -2.36 11.66
CA CYS A 208 2.12 -1.19 10.78
C CYS A 208 3.51 -0.52 10.65
N GLN A 209 3.83 0.01 9.46
CA GLN A 209 5.13 0.60 9.15
C GLN A 209 5.46 1.81 10.07
N THR A 210 6.73 1.88 10.51
CA THR A 210 7.26 3.00 11.32
C THR A 210 8.17 3.97 10.55
N LEU A 211 8.57 3.65 9.31
CA LEU A 211 9.24 4.60 8.42
C LEU A 211 8.30 5.78 8.10
N ASP A 212 8.88 6.98 7.98
CA ASP A 212 8.19 8.25 7.72
C ASP A 212 6.98 8.52 8.63
N ASP A 213 7.09 8.09 9.89
CA ASP A 213 6.06 8.13 10.94
C ASP A 213 4.70 7.55 10.51
N CYS A 214 4.68 6.64 9.53
CA CYS A 214 3.47 6.08 8.91
C CYS A 214 2.41 5.64 9.93
N ARG A 215 2.76 4.78 10.90
CA ARG A 215 1.84 4.35 11.98
C ARG A 215 1.31 5.50 12.84
N ALA A 216 2.14 6.49 13.18
CA ALA A 216 1.73 7.62 14.01
C ALA A 216 0.78 8.56 13.26
N ARG A 217 1.10 8.86 12.00
CA ARG A 217 0.26 9.65 11.08
C ARG A 217 -1.07 8.94 10.76
N PHE A 218 -1.05 7.60 10.64
CA PHE A 218 -2.25 6.79 10.40
C PHE A 218 -3.22 6.85 11.60
N LEU A 219 -2.68 6.73 12.81
CA LEU A 219 -3.46 6.93 14.04
C LEU A 219 -4.01 8.35 14.17
N SER A 220 -3.22 9.38 13.82
CA SER A 220 -3.72 10.77 13.78
C SER A 220 -4.93 10.86 12.86
N THR A 221 -4.80 10.43 11.59
CA THR A 221 -5.88 10.43 10.61
C THR A 221 -7.14 9.72 11.12
N LEU A 222 -7.01 8.56 11.79
CA LEU A 222 -8.14 7.84 12.38
C LEU A 222 -8.82 8.61 13.52
N PHE A 223 -8.05 9.22 14.43
CA PHE A 223 -8.60 10.01 15.52
C PHE A 223 -9.21 11.34 15.04
N ASP A 224 -8.60 11.98 14.04
CA ASP A 224 -9.12 13.20 13.39
C ASP A 224 -10.48 12.92 12.72
N LEU A 225 -10.61 11.76 12.06
CA LEU A 225 -11.88 11.28 11.52
C LEU A 225 -12.91 11.00 12.62
N GLN A 226 -12.52 10.39 13.75
CA GLN A 226 -13.40 10.11 14.89
C GLN A 226 -13.87 11.40 15.61
N ALA A 227 -13.02 12.41 15.75
CA ALA A 227 -13.39 13.69 16.35
C ALA A 227 -14.51 14.39 15.55
N GLN A 228 -14.46 14.25 14.22
CA GLN A 228 -15.37 14.92 13.29
C GLN A 228 -16.62 14.09 12.93
N SER A 229 -16.72 12.83 13.36
CA SER A 229 -17.79 11.93 12.90
C SER A 229 -18.10 10.77 13.86
N LYS A 230 -19.16 10.00 13.59
CA LYS A 230 -19.70 8.98 14.53
C LYS A 230 -19.01 7.61 14.40
N ILE A 231 -17.67 7.60 14.35
CA ILE A 231 -16.86 6.37 14.19
C ILE A 231 -16.59 5.72 15.55
N ASN A 232 -16.80 4.40 15.59
CA ASN A 232 -16.32 3.54 16.64
C ASN A 232 -15.09 2.77 16.15
N ILE A 233 -13.98 2.86 16.87
CA ILE A 233 -12.71 2.23 16.49
C ILE A 233 -12.46 1.04 17.42
N PHE A 234 -12.14 -0.12 16.85
CA PHE A 234 -11.60 -1.28 17.57
C PHE A 234 -10.16 -1.50 17.10
N VAL A 235 -9.22 -1.68 18.02
CA VAL A 235 -7.80 -1.83 17.69
C VAL A 235 -7.19 -3.00 18.45
N THR A 236 -6.55 -3.94 17.76
CA THR A 236 -5.71 -4.96 18.42
C THR A 236 -4.22 -4.61 18.28
N SER A 237 -3.42 -4.93 19.30
CA SER A 237 -1.95 -4.81 19.21
C SER A 237 -1.20 -5.68 20.23
N ARG A 238 0.10 -5.89 20.03
CA ARG A 238 1.03 -6.29 21.10
C ARG A 238 1.15 -5.19 22.17
N GLU A 239 1.56 -5.58 23.37
CA GLU A 239 1.92 -4.66 24.45
C GLU A 239 3.21 -3.88 24.09
N ILE A 240 3.06 -2.70 23.48
CA ILE A 240 4.18 -1.81 23.12
C ILE A 240 3.97 -0.46 23.81
N PRO A 241 4.92 0.04 24.63
CA PRO A 241 4.76 1.30 25.38
C PRO A 241 4.33 2.50 24.52
N VAL A 242 4.98 2.69 23.36
CA VAL A 242 4.68 3.79 22.42
C VAL A 242 3.26 3.72 21.84
N ILE A 243 2.69 2.52 21.72
CA ILE A 243 1.29 2.33 21.29
C ILE A 243 0.36 2.54 22.49
N ASN A 244 0.68 1.97 23.65
CA ASN A 244 -0.08 2.13 24.88
C ASN A 244 -0.30 3.60 25.26
N GLU A 245 0.74 4.44 25.12
CA GLU A 245 0.69 5.90 25.31
C GLU A 245 -0.43 6.58 24.50
N LYS A 246 -0.65 6.14 23.25
CA LYS A 246 -1.67 6.68 22.33
C LYS A 246 -3.10 6.27 22.68
N PHE A 247 -3.28 5.20 23.47
CA PHE A 247 -4.59 4.66 23.86
C PHE A 247 -4.84 4.73 25.39
N LYS A 248 -4.07 5.53 26.14
CA LYS A 248 -4.16 5.61 27.60
C LYS A 248 -5.55 6.02 28.11
N ASP A 249 -6.26 6.86 27.36
CA ASP A 249 -7.59 7.40 27.70
C ASP A 249 -8.74 6.57 27.08
N SER A 250 -8.43 5.48 26.38
CA SER A 250 -9.42 4.57 25.77
C SER A 250 -9.71 3.38 26.69
N PRO A 251 -10.96 2.87 26.76
CA PRO A 251 -11.26 1.55 27.32
C PRO A 251 -10.31 0.47 26.79
N ARG A 252 -9.81 -0.37 27.71
CA ARG A 252 -8.84 -1.43 27.42
C ARG A 252 -9.42 -2.80 27.78
N LEU A 253 -9.34 -3.77 26.88
CA LEU A 253 -9.71 -5.16 27.13
C LEU A 253 -8.56 -6.08 26.71
N GLU A 254 -7.88 -6.72 27.67
CA GLU A 254 -6.72 -7.55 27.37
C GLU A 254 -7.11 -8.85 26.64
N VAL A 255 -6.48 -9.11 25.50
CA VAL A 255 -6.67 -10.33 24.71
C VAL A 255 -5.74 -11.43 25.22
N ARG A 256 -6.36 -12.43 25.84
CA ARG A 256 -5.77 -13.73 26.17
C ARG A 256 -6.66 -14.86 25.64
N ALA A 257 -6.07 -16.00 25.32
CA ALA A 257 -6.83 -17.20 24.99
C ALA A 257 -7.58 -17.68 26.24
N SER A 258 -8.91 -17.71 26.19
CA SER A 258 -9.72 -18.20 27.31
C SER A 258 -9.72 -19.73 27.36
N ASP A 259 -9.75 -20.31 28.56
CA ASP A 259 -9.84 -21.77 28.78
C ASP A 259 -11.03 -22.40 28.03
N ILE A 260 -12.12 -21.64 27.88
CA ILE A 260 -13.33 -22.03 27.13
C ILE A 260 -13.04 -22.11 25.63
N ASP A 261 -12.34 -21.12 25.07
CA ASP A 261 -11.96 -21.14 23.65
C ASP A 261 -10.93 -22.23 23.34
N ILE A 262 -9.93 -22.40 24.22
CA ILE A 262 -8.92 -23.46 24.10
C ILE A 262 -9.60 -24.83 24.19
N ARG A 263 -10.51 -25.05 25.14
CA ARG A 263 -11.32 -26.27 25.24
C ARG A 263 -12.07 -26.54 23.95
N ARG A 264 -12.85 -25.57 23.44
CA ARG A 264 -13.61 -25.71 22.19
C ARG A 264 -12.72 -26.04 21.00
N TYR A 265 -11.56 -25.38 20.91
CA TYR A 265 -10.58 -25.65 19.87
C TYR A 265 -10.02 -27.08 19.96
N VAL A 266 -9.55 -27.48 21.13
CA VAL A 266 -9.00 -28.82 21.36
C VAL A 266 -10.05 -29.90 21.10
N GLU A 267 -11.27 -29.74 21.62
CA GLU A 267 -12.39 -30.65 21.40
C GLU A 267 -12.73 -30.81 19.90
N GLY A 268 -12.69 -29.72 19.13
CA GLY A 268 -12.94 -29.72 17.68
C GLY A 268 -11.91 -30.45 16.83
N HIS A 269 -10.68 -30.66 17.34
CA HIS A 269 -9.60 -31.37 16.63
C HIS A 269 -9.30 -32.76 17.21
N MET A 270 -10.05 -33.23 18.22
CA MET A 270 -9.85 -34.58 18.81
C MET A 270 -10.01 -35.72 17.80
N SER A 271 -10.80 -35.52 16.74
CA SER A 271 -10.93 -36.50 15.65
C SER A 271 -9.64 -36.75 14.88
N GLU A 272 -8.67 -35.82 14.93
CA GLU A 272 -7.37 -35.94 14.26
C GLU A 272 -6.38 -36.83 15.03
N LEU A 273 -6.73 -37.28 16.24
CA LEU A 273 -5.90 -38.13 17.10
C LEU A 273 -6.46 -39.57 17.13
N GLU A 274 -5.94 -40.46 16.28
CA GLU A 274 -6.43 -41.84 16.15
C GLU A 274 -6.43 -42.62 17.48
N ALA A 275 -5.41 -42.43 18.31
CA ALA A 275 -5.30 -43.05 19.64
C ALA A 275 -6.36 -42.55 20.65
N VAL A 276 -7.00 -41.40 20.40
CA VAL A 276 -8.14 -40.92 21.21
C VAL A 276 -9.44 -41.58 20.78
N GLN A 277 -9.61 -41.90 19.49
CA GLN A 277 -10.79 -42.61 18.99
C GLN A 277 -10.91 -44.05 19.52
N THR A 278 -9.79 -44.63 19.96
CA THR A 278 -9.69 -46.02 20.46
C THR A 278 -9.46 -46.13 21.97
N ALA A 279 -9.35 -44.98 22.67
CA ALA A 279 -9.12 -44.92 24.11
C ALA A 279 -10.32 -45.42 24.92
N LYS A 280 -10.06 -46.02 26.09
CA LYS A 280 -11.09 -46.54 27.02
C LYS A 280 -11.34 -45.65 28.23
N ASP A 281 -10.37 -44.78 28.55
CA ASP A 281 -10.36 -43.92 29.73
C ASP A 281 -10.59 -42.44 29.34
N ASN A 282 -10.65 -41.54 30.32
CA ASN A 282 -10.85 -40.08 30.16
C ASN A 282 -9.65 -39.34 29.51
N LEU A 283 -8.91 -39.98 28.59
CA LEU A 283 -7.76 -39.41 27.89
C LEU A 283 -8.08 -38.06 27.21
N LYS A 284 -9.32 -37.89 26.73
CA LYS A 284 -9.80 -36.63 26.15
C LYS A 284 -9.73 -35.48 27.16
N ASP A 285 -10.20 -35.68 28.39
CA ASP A 285 -10.19 -34.65 29.44
C ASP A 285 -8.76 -34.39 29.94
N ASP A 286 -7.90 -35.41 29.98
CA ASP A 286 -6.48 -35.27 30.30
C ASP A 286 -5.75 -34.40 29.25
N ILE A 287 -6.00 -34.61 27.95
CA ILE A 287 -5.43 -33.78 26.87
C ILE A 287 -5.93 -32.34 27.02
N ILE A 288 -7.25 -32.12 27.15
CA ILE A 288 -7.83 -30.77 27.28
C ILE A 288 -7.22 -30.03 28.47
N SER A 289 -7.19 -30.67 29.65
CA SER A 289 -6.70 -30.05 30.87
C SER A 289 -5.20 -29.71 30.79
N LYS A 290 -4.39 -30.62 30.24
CA LYS A 290 -2.94 -30.39 30.09
C LYS A 290 -2.58 -29.40 29.00
N VAL A 291 -3.34 -29.31 27.92
CA VAL A 291 -3.16 -28.26 26.90
C VAL A 291 -3.53 -26.90 27.48
N ILE A 292 -4.68 -26.76 28.18
CA ILE A 292 -5.06 -25.49 28.83
C ILE A 292 -3.97 -25.01 29.81
N GLU A 293 -3.44 -25.90 30.64
CA GLU A 293 -2.34 -25.60 31.58
C GLU A 293 -1.05 -25.17 30.86
N ALA A 294 -0.71 -25.80 29.73
CA ALA A 294 0.55 -25.56 29.02
C ALA A 294 0.55 -24.28 28.15
N VAL A 295 -0.60 -23.83 27.66
CA VAL A 295 -0.65 -22.73 26.66
C VAL A 295 -0.53 -21.33 27.24
N GLN A 296 -0.73 -21.14 28.56
CA GLN A 296 -0.54 -19.87 29.29
C GLN A 296 -1.17 -18.63 28.60
N GLY A 297 -2.37 -18.77 28.03
CA GLY A 297 -3.07 -17.67 27.33
C GLY A 297 -2.66 -17.45 25.87
N MET A 298 -1.71 -18.24 25.33
CA MET A 298 -1.30 -18.21 23.92
C MET A 298 -2.00 -19.32 23.11
N PHE A 299 -3.08 -18.99 22.42
CA PHE A 299 -3.87 -19.92 21.60
C PHE A 299 -3.02 -20.72 20.59
N LEU A 300 -2.00 -20.10 19.99
CA LEU A 300 -1.09 -20.75 19.04
C LEU A 300 -0.41 -22.01 19.60
N LEU A 301 -0.08 -22.01 20.90
CA LEU A 301 0.56 -23.17 21.51
C LEU A 301 -0.38 -24.39 21.53
N ALA A 302 -1.70 -24.19 21.62
CA ALA A 302 -2.67 -25.29 21.56
C ALA A 302 -2.57 -26.05 20.23
N GLN A 303 -2.43 -25.32 19.12
CA GLN A 303 -2.22 -25.90 17.79
C GLN A 303 -0.90 -26.68 17.72
N LEU A 304 0.22 -26.08 18.15
CA LEU A 304 1.53 -26.75 18.09
C LEU A 304 1.61 -27.99 18.98
N TYR A 305 0.95 -27.97 20.14
CA TYR A 305 0.86 -29.13 21.02
C TYR A 305 -0.02 -30.23 20.42
N LEU A 306 -1.17 -29.93 19.82
CA LEU A 306 -1.99 -30.92 19.12
C LEU A 306 -1.25 -31.55 17.94
N GLU A 307 -0.54 -30.76 17.12
CA GLU A 307 0.31 -31.30 16.05
C GLU A 307 1.39 -32.26 16.58
N SER A 308 1.95 -32.00 17.77
CA SER A 308 2.93 -32.90 18.42
C SER A 308 2.35 -34.21 19.00
N LEU A 309 1.01 -34.36 18.99
CA LEU A 309 0.30 -35.57 19.42
C LEU A 309 -0.16 -36.44 18.24
N LYS A 310 -0.20 -35.92 17.00
CA LYS A 310 -0.73 -36.66 15.83
C LYS A 310 0.07 -37.91 15.46
N ASP A 311 1.36 -37.93 15.75
CA ASP A 311 2.25 -39.07 15.52
C ASP A 311 2.30 -40.05 16.71
N LYS A 312 1.39 -39.91 17.70
CA LYS A 312 1.33 -40.76 18.89
C LYS A 312 0.20 -41.78 18.77
N ASP A 313 0.59 -42.99 18.39
CA ASP A 313 -0.26 -44.17 18.12
C ASP A 313 -0.90 -44.82 19.36
N THR A 314 -0.41 -44.50 20.56
CA THR A 314 -0.81 -45.16 21.81
C THR A 314 -1.10 -44.17 22.93
N GLU A 315 -2.09 -44.48 23.76
CA GLU A 315 -2.44 -43.68 24.95
C GLU A 315 -1.22 -43.43 25.86
N ARG A 316 -0.34 -44.43 26.03
CA ARG A 316 0.90 -44.27 26.80
C ARG A 316 1.86 -43.26 26.18
N ALA A 317 1.95 -43.19 24.85
CA ALA A 317 2.78 -42.21 24.15
C ALA A 317 2.20 -40.80 24.27
N ILE A 318 0.88 -40.63 24.12
CA ILE A 318 0.17 -39.36 24.37
C ILE A 318 0.41 -38.91 25.81
N ARG A 319 0.13 -39.75 26.82
CA ARG A 319 0.34 -39.42 28.24
C ARG A 319 1.80 -39.10 28.58
N LYS A 320 2.77 -39.65 27.86
CA LYS A 320 4.19 -39.28 27.99
C LYS A 320 4.46 -37.89 27.38
N ALA A 321 3.92 -37.59 26.20
CA ALA A 321 4.06 -36.29 25.55
C ALA A 321 3.42 -35.16 26.38
N LEU A 322 2.17 -35.35 26.85
CA LEU A 322 1.47 -34.38 27.73
C LEU A 322 2.26 -34.03 29.00
N LYS A 323 2.99 -34.99 29.58
CA LYS A 323 3.86 -34.74 30.75
C LYS A 323 5.10 -33.90 30.42
N GLY A 324 5.52 -33.85 29.16
CA GLY A 324 6.64 -33.02 28.70
C GLY A 324 6.23 -31.60 28.28
N MET A 325 4.95 -31.35 27.97
CA MET A 325 4.46 -30.05 27.49
C MET A 325 4.50 -28.94 28.54
N VAL A 326 4.36 -29.28 29.82
CA VAL A 326 4.38 -28.31 30.93
C VAL A 326 5.82 -27.89 31.21
N SER A 327 6.30 -26.93 30.42
CA SER A 327 7.64 -26.35 30.56
C SER A 327 7.75 -25.50 31.83
N LYS A 328 8.93 -25.53 32.46
CA LYS A 328 9.30 -24.60 33.55
C LYS A 328 9.90 -23.28 33.05
N ALA A 329 9.92 -23.06 31.73
CA ALA A 329 10.47 -21.85 31.12
C ALA A 329 9.64 -20.61 31.48
N PRO A 330 10.26 -19.42 31.59
CA PRO A 330 9.53 -18.15 31.70
C PRO A 330 8.58 -17.95 30.52
N SER A 331 7.40 -17.37 30.79
CA SER A 331 6.33 -17.04 29.83
C SER A 331 6.86 -16.46 28.52
N ASP A 332 7.81 -15.56 28.63
CA ASP A 332 8.33 -14.73 27.53
C ASP A 332 9.24 -15.51 26.56
N THR A 333 9.59 -16.75 26.92
CA THR A 333 10.40 -17.66 26.08
C THR A 333 9.66 -18.92 25.65
N LEU A 334 8.46 -19.17 26.19
CA LEU A 334 7.71 -20.42 26.04
C LEU A 334 7.45 -20.79 24.57
N TYR A 335 7.16 -19.80 23.73
CA TYR A 335 6.91 -19.99 22.30
C TYR A 335 8.18 -20.31 21.50
N ASN A 336 9.35 -19.78 21.89
CA ASN A 336 10.62 -20.15 21.26
C ASN A 336 10.95 -21.62 21.54
N THR A 337 10.66 -22.14 22.73
CA THR A 337 10.74 -23.58 23.02
C THR A 337 9.80 -24.38 22.12
N ALA A 338 8.53 -23.96 21.98
CA ALA A 338 7.58 -24.66 21.12
C ALA A 338 7.97 -24.66 19.61
N TYR A 339 8.65 -23.62 19.13
CA TYR A 339 9.21 -23.57 17.78
C TYR A 339 10.49 -24.41 17.64
N GLU A 340 11.37 -24.41 18.64
CA GLU A 340 12.53 -25.29 18.69
C GLU A 340 12.08 -26.77 18.67
N ASP A 341 11.08 -27.14 19.48
CA ASP A 341 10.48 -28.48 19.48
C ASP A 341 9.84 -28.82 18.12
N ALA A 342 9.23 -27.84 17.43
CA ALA A 342 8.68 -28.04 16.09
C ALA A 342 9.79 -28.25 15.05
N MET A 343 10.91 -27.54 15.15
CA MET A 343 12.08 -27.76 14.31
C MET A 343 12.74 -29.11 14.60
N GLN A 344 12.84 -29.54 15.87
CA GLN A 344 13.31 -30.88 16.23
C GLN A 344 12.39 -31.99 15.69
N ARG A 345 11.06 -31.77 15.71
CA ARG A 345 10.11 -32.68 15.04
C ARG A 345 10.35 -32.73 13.54
N ILE A 346 10.64 -31.61 12.88
CA ILE A 346 11.02 -31.57 11.46
C ILE A 346 12.32 -32.35 11.23
N GLU A 347 13.36 -32.15 12.04
CA GLU A 347 14.65 -32.85 11.90
C GLU A 347 14.58 -34.34 12.22
N SER A 348 13.55 -34.79 12.94
CA SER A 348 13.27 -36.20 13.21
C SER A 348 12.53 -36.94 12.07
N GLN A 349 12.15 -36.24 10.99
CA GLN A 349 11.49 -36.83 9.82
C GLN A 349 12.49 -37.57 8.91
N LEU A 350 11.98 -38.23 7.87
CA LEU A 350 12.83 -38.84 6.83
C LEU A 350 13.66 -37.76 6.11
N PRO A 351 14.94 -38.02 5.72
CA PRO A 351 15.83 -36.98 5.18
C PRO A 351 15.29 -36.16 4.01
N GLY A 352 14.47 -36.77 3.13
CA GLY A 352 13.80 -36.05 2.05
C GLY A 352 12.70 -35.09 2.53
N GLN A 353 11.96 -35.46 3.59
CA GLN A 353 10.95 -34.62 4.23
C GLN A 353 11.60 -33.46 5.00
N VAL A 354 12.68 -33.73 5.76
CA VAL A 354 13.51 -32.69 6.41
C VAL A 354 13.95 -31.64 5.40
N ARG A 355 14.49 -32.07 4.25
CA ARG A 355 14.93 -31.18 3.17
C ARG A 355 13.77 -30.35 2.62
N ARG A 356 12.65 -30.98 2.24
CA ARG A 356 11.47 -30.28 1.71
C ARG A 356 10.91 -29.28 2.72
N ALA A 357 10.82 -29.64 4.01
CA ALA A 357 10.34 -28.74 5.06
C ALA A 357 11.26 -27.51 5.25
N LYS A 358 12.58 -27.72 5.32
CA LYS A 358 13.54 -26.62 5.40
C LYS A 358 13.49 -25.71 4.17
N GLN A 359 13.35 -26.27 2.96
CA GLN A 359 13.16 -25.47 1.73
C GLN A 359 11.87 -24.62 1.77
N VAL A 360 10.73 -25.21 2.16
CA VAL A 360 9.44 -24.46 2.29
C VAL A 360 9.59 -23.31 3.28
N LEU A 361 10.14 -23.57 4.46
CA LEU A 361 10.34 -22.56 5.50
C LEU A 361 11.34 -21.47 5.06
N ALA A 362 12.43 -21.84 4.40
CA ALA A 362 13.41 -20.92 3.84
C ALA A 362 12.78 -19.96 2.83
N TRP A 363 11.99 -20.46 1.87
CA TRP A 363 11.27 -19.65 0.89
C TRP A 363 10.27 -18.69 1.55
N ILE A 364 9.39 -19.18 2.43
CA ILE A 364 8.38 -18.32 3.09
C ILE A 364 9.02 -17.27 4.00
N THR A 365 10.16 -17.59 4.63
CA THR A 365 10.90 -16.66 5.49
C THR A 365 11.61 -15.60 4.66
N CYS A 366 12.39 -15.99 3.66
CA CYS A 366 13.32 -15.10 2.94
C CYS A 366 12.71 -14.35 1.75
N ALA A 367 11.55 -14.78 1.25
CA ALA A 367 10.91 -14.16 0.10
C ALA A 367 10.59 -12.68 0.33
N LYS A 368 10.84 -11.85 -0.70
CA LYS A 368 10.70 -10.38 -0.64
C LYS A 368 9.24 -9.90 -0.74
N ARG A 369 8.31 -10.82 -1.01
CA ARG A 369 6.85 -10.66 -0.84
C ARG A 369 6.21 -11.99 -0.47
N GLN A 370 4.93 -11.98 -0.11
CA GLN A 370 4.16 -13.22 0.05
C GLN A 370 4.11 -14.01 -1.28
N LEU A 371 4.18 -15.33 -1.17
CA LEU A 371 4.16 -16.26 -2.30
C LEU A 371 2.77 -16.88 -2.45
N HIS A 372 2.33 -17.05 -3.70
CA HIS A 372 1.21 -17.91 -4.03
C HIS A 372 1.66 -19.39 -4.04
N LYS A 373 0.75 -20.32 -3.72
CA LYS A 373 1.07 -21.76 -3.65
C LYS A 373 1.73 -22.29 -4.92
N LEU A 374 1.24 -21.86 -6.08
CA LEU A 374 1.81 -22.25 -7.39
C LEU A 374 3.23 -21.71 -7.62
N GLU A 375 3.56 -20.52 -7.09
CA GLU A 375 4.92 -19.97 -7.17
C GLU A 375 5.90 -20.84 -6.37
N LEU A 376 5.52 -21.23 -5.14
CA LEU A 376 6.33 -22.12 -4.32
C LEU A 376 6.44 -23.53 -4.94
N GLN A 377 5.35 -24.06 -5.49
CA GLN A 377 5.38 -25.38 -6.15
C GLN A 377 6.31 -25.37 -7.37
N HIS A 378 6.27 -24.33 -8.20
CA HIS A 378 7.23 -24.17 -9.30
C HIS A 378 8.66 -24.02 -8.77
N ALA A 379 8.89 -23.19 -7.75
CA ALA A 379 10.22 -23.00 -7.15
C ALA A 379 10.84 -24.30 -6.60
N LEU A 380 10.01 -25.17 -6.00
CA LEU A 380 10.45 -26.45 -5.46
C LEU A 380 10.49 -27.59 -6.50
N GLY A 381 10.01 -27.35 -7.72
CA GLY A 381 10.11 -28.27 -8.87
C GLY A 381 11.28 -27.95 -9.82
N VAL A 382 12.03 -26.86 -9.60
CA VAL A 382 13.21 -26.53 -10.41
C VAL A 382 14.37 -27.46 -10.08
N GLU A 383 14.87 -28.15 -11.10
CA GLU A 383 16.15 -28.88 -11.05
C GLU A 383 17.25 -28.04 -11.71
N LEU A 384 18.48 -28.14 -11.20
CA LEU A 384 19.58 -27.23 -11.58
C LEU A 384 20.31 -27.68 -12.86
N ASP A 385 20.13 -28.93 -13.25
CA ASP A 385 20.60 -29.58 -14.46
C ASP A 385 19.60 -29.44 -15.62
N GLU A 386 18.30 -29.66 -15.41
CA GLU A 386 17.26 -29.62 -16.45
C GLU A 386 17.05 -28.27 -17.15
N SER A 387 16.69 -28.25 -18.45
CA SER A 387 16.52 -26.98 -19.21
C SER A 387 15.09 -26.42 -19.22
N THR A 388 14.13 -27.15 -18.66
CA THR A 388 12.71 -26.76 -18.54
C THR A 388 12.15 -27.15 -17.16
N LEU A 389 10.96 -26.67 -16.81
CA LEU A 389 10.26 -27.11 -15.60
C LEU A 389 9.44 -28.37 -15.91
N ASP A 390 9.75 -29.48 -15.23
CA ASP A 390 8.89 -30.66 -15.22
C ASP A 390 7.68 -30.46 -14.28
N PRO A 391 6.43 -30.52 -14.78
CA PRO A 391 5.24 -30.50 -13.94
C PRO A 391 5.14 -31.69 -12.97
N GLU A 392 5.74 -32.85 -13.27
CA GLU A 392 5.70 -34.03 -12.39
C GLU A 392 6.57 -33.85 -11.14
N ASN A 393 7.63 -33.04 -11.21
CA ASN A 393 8.47 -32.70 -10.06
C ASN A 393 7.85 -31.61 -9.15
N CYS A 394 6.80 -30.91 -9.60
CA CYS A 394 6.14 -29.87 -8.82
C CYS A 394 5.37 -30.47 -7.63
N PRO A 395 5.84 -30.32 -6.37
CA PRO A 395 5.29 -31.07 -5.24
C PRO A 395 3.86 -30.62 -4.88
N HIS A 396 3.01 -31.56 -4.48
CA HIS A 396 1.63 -31.24 -4.11
C HIS A 396 1.54 -30.43 -2.80
N ILE A 397 0.82 -29.31 -2.80
CA ILE A 397 0.79 -28.33 -1.70
C ILE A 397 0.46 -28.93 -0.33
N LYS A 398 -0.46 -29.92 -0.25
CA LYS A 398 -0.80 -30.59 1.02
C LYS A 398 0.40 -31.29 1.67
N HIS A 399 1.30 -31.88 0.87
CA HIS A 399 2.51 -32.51 1.37
C HIS A 399 3.54 -31.48 1.86
N LEU A 400 3.66 -30.33 1.17
CA LEU A 400 4.52 -29.22 1.61
C LEU A 400 4.09 -28.68 2.99
N VAL A 401 2.79 -28.55 3.22
CA VAL A 401 2.25 -28.11 4.52
C VAL A 401 2.46 -29.18 5.59
N SER A 402 2.19 -30.46 5.30
CA SER A 402 2.28 -31.53 6.31
C SER A 402 3.70 -31.75 6.84
N VAL A 403 4.74 -31.66 6.00
CA VAL A 403 6.13 -31.82 6.47
C VAL A 403 6.60 -30.68 7.38
N CYS A 404 5.93 -29.52 7.37
CA CYS A 404 6.32 -28.34 8.15
C CYS A 404 5.82 -28.33 9.62
N ALA A 405 5.34 -29.47 10.15
CA ALA A 405 4.99 -29.66 11.57
C ALA A 405 4.10 -28.56 12.19
N GLY A 406 3.13 -28.04 11.42
CA GLY A 406 2.19 -27.00 11.85
C GLY A 406 2.70 -25.55 11.74
N LEU A 407 3.94 -25.32 11.29
CA LEU A 407 4.53 -23.98 11.18
C LEU A 407 4.08 -23.20 9.94
N VAL A 408 3.44 -23.86 8.97
CA VAL A 408 3.04 -23.29 7.67
C VAL A 408 1.54 -23.49 7.46
N THR A 409 0.89 -22.51 6.85
CA THR A 409 -0.53 -22.59 6.44
C THR A 409 -0.72 -22.01 5.04
N VAL A 410 -1.77 -22.47 4.36
CA VAL A 410 -2.18 -21.97 3.04
C VAL A 410 -3.59 -21.42 3.17
N ASP A 411 -3.82 -20.22 2.65
CA ASP A 411 -5.16 -19.70 2.41
C ASP A 411 -5.72 -20.34 1.14
N GLU A 412 -6.85 -21.06 1.25
CA GLU A 412 -7.45 -21.74 0.10
C GLU A 412 -8.21 -20.81 -0.85
N GLN A 413 -8.55 -19.58 -0.44
CA GLN A 413 -9.19 -18.59 -1.30
C GLN A 413 -8.17 -17.76 -2.08
N SER A 414 -7.22 -17.12 -1.41
CA SER A 414 -6.17 -16.33 -2.08
C SER A 414 -5.03 -17.18 -2.65
N GLY A 415 -4.94 -18.44 -2.23
CA GLY A 415 -3.84 -19.36 -2.56
C GLY A 415 -2.49 -18.97 -1.93
N ILE A 416 -2.45 -17.97 -1.06
CA ILE A 416 -1.21 -17.50 -0.43
C ILE A 416 -0.71 -18.51 0.60
N ILE A 417 0.60 -18.81 0.55
CA ILE A 417 1.29 -19.63 1.56
C ILE A 417 2.08 -18.73 2.53
N ARG A 418 1.92 -19.00 3.84
CA ARG A 418 2.48 -18.17 4.92
C ARG A 418 2.81 -19.00 6.15
N LEU A 419 3.65 -18.47 7.05
CA LEU A 419 3.81 -19.07 8.37
C LEU A 419 2.51 -18.99 9.17
N VAL A 420 2.36 -19.87 10.15
CA VAL A 420 1.16 -19.97 10.99
C VAL A 420 0.89 -18.69 11.81
N HIS A 421 1.94 -17.98 12.23
CA HIS A 421 1.81 -16.77 13.06
C HIS A 421 3.02 -15.83 12.91
N CYS A 422 2.86 -14.53 13.23
CA CYS A 422 3.93 -13.53 13.10
C CYS A 422 5.11 -13.75 14.05
N THR A 423 4.91 -14.32 15.24
CA THR A 423 6.02 -14.74 16.12
C THR A 423 6.87 -15.87 15.56
N THR A 424 6.31 -16.70 14.66
CA THR A 424 7.11 -17.70 13.94
C THR A 424 8.08 -17.01 12.98
N HIS A 425 7.71 -15.85 12.45
CA HIS A 425 8.65 -15.01 11.71
C HIS A 425 9.68 -14.35 12.63
N ASP A 426 9.28 -13.74 13.76
CA ASP A 426 10.24 -13.16 14.73
C ASP A 426 11.31 -14.19 15.16
N TYR A 427 10.88 -15.43 15.38
CA TYR A 427 11.75 -16.58 15.66
C TYR A 427 12.66 -16.91 14.47
N PHE A 428 12.14 -17.08 13.26
CA PHE A 428 12.99 -17.42 12.11
C PHE A 428 13.88 -16.28 11.63
N ASP A 429 13.51 -15.01 11.80
CA ASP A 429 14.35 -13.87 11.46
C ASP A 429 15.54 -13.78 12.43
N SER A 430 15.33 -14.06 13.73
CA SER A 430 16.41 -14.14 14.74
C SER A 430 17.26 -15.42 14.66
N THR A 431 16.74 -16.51 14.09
CA THR A 431 17.44 -17.81 13.97
C THR A 431 17.81 -18.20 12.53
N LYS A 432 17.63 -17.30 11.56
CA LYS A 432 17.82 -17.53 10.11
C LYS A 432 19.17 -18.14 9.78
N ALA A 433 20.25 -17.59 10.35
CA ALA A 433 21.61 -18.05 10.13
C ALA A 433 21.87 -19.49 10.65
N ARG A 434 21.10 -19.97 11.63
CA ARG A 434 21.18 -21.35 12.14
C ARG A 434 20.39 -22.33 11.27
N TRP A 435 19.15 -21.98 10.92
CA TRP A 435 18.24 -22.92 10.26
C TRP A 435 18.35 -22.91 8.73
N PHE A 436 18.64 -21.75 8.13
CA PHE A 436 18.63 -21.53 6.69
C PHE A 436 19.83 -20.66 6.22
N PRO A 437 21.09 -21.02 6.54
CA PRO A 437 22.27 -20.20 6.23
C PRO A 437 22.39 -19.86 4.73
N ASP A 438 22.18 -20.85 3.86
CA ASP A 438 22.35 -20.71 2.41
C ASP A 438 21.07 -20.27 1.65
N ALA A 439 19.96 -19.99 2.34
CA ALA A 439 18.65 -19.81 1.70
C ALA A 439 18.60 -18.71 0.64
N GLU A 440 19.26 -17.57 0.85
CA GLU A 440 19.30 -16.49 -0.14
C GLU A 440 20.07 -16.94 -1.40
N ARG A 441 21.09 -17.81 -1.26
CA ARG A 441 21.84 -18.38 -2.39
C ARG A 441 21.06 -19.48 -3.10
N GLU A 442 20.36 -20.36 -2.38
CA GLU A 442 19.47 -21.37 -2.96
C GLU A 442 18.32 -20.73 -3.75
N ILE A 443 17.66 -19.72 -3.18
CA ILE A 443 16.60 -18.95 -3.85
C ILE A 443 17.16 -18.26 -5.09
N THR A 444 18.37 -17.69 -5.01
CA THR A 444 19.06 -17.12 -6.17
C THR A 444 19.24 -18.17 -7.25
N ALA A 445 19.82 -19.34 -6.93
CA ALA A 445 20.07 -20.42 -7.88
C ALA A 445 18.79 -20.87 -8.59
N ILE A 446 17.72 -21.07 -7.83
CA ILE A 446 16.41 -21.47 -8.38
C ILE A 446 15.86 -20.36 -9.29
N CYS A 447 15.87 -19.09 -8.87
CA CYS A 447 15.35 -18.00 -9.69
C CYS A 447 16.18 -17.77 -10.96
N THR A 448 17.51 -17.76 -10.89
CA THR A 448 18.37 -17.58 -12.07
C THR A 448 18.28 -18.79 -13.01
N LYS A 449 18.18 -20.01 -12.48
CA LYS A 449 17.93 -21.23 -13.27
C LYS A 449 16.57 -21.18 -13.97
N TYR A 450 15.51 -20.81 -13.24
CA TYR A 450 14.15 -20.69 -13.80
C TYR A 450 14.11 -19.69 -14.96
N LEU A 451 14.66 -18.50 -14.76
CA LEU A 451 14.78 -17.47 -15.81
C LEU A 451 15.67 -17.92 -16.98
N SER A 452 16.55 -18.89 -16.76
CA SER A 452 17.48 -19.46 -17.76
C SER A 452 16.90 -20.60 -18.59
N PHE A 453 15.64 -21.00 -18.40
CA PHE A 453 14.99 -22.10 -19.12
C PHE A 453 14.74 -21.80 -20.61
N ASP A 454 14.58 -22.87 -21.39
CA ASP A 454 14.40 -22.79 -22.85
C ASP A 454 13.10 -22.09 -23.25
N SER A 455 12.07 -22.12 -22.39
CA SER A 455 10.83 -21.36 -22.56
C SER A 455 11.03 -19.84 -22.68
N PHE A 456 12.19 -19.33 -22.23
CA PHE A 456 12.58 -17.92 -22.29
C PHE A 456 13.70 -17.65 -23.32
N ALA A 457 14.21 -18.68 -24.00
CA ALA A 457 15.29 -18.55 -24.99
C ALA A 457 14.89 -17.79 -26.27
N THR A 458 13.58 -17.60 -26.49
CA THR A 458 13.05 -16.76 -27.58
C THR A 458 13.13 -15.26 -27.32
N GLY A 459 13.59 -14.86 -26.13
CA GLY A 459 13.75 -13.45 -25.79
C GLY A 459 12.47 -12.81 -25.25
N HIS A 460 12.38 -11.50 -25.42
CA HIS A 460 11.18 -10.72 -25.13
C HIS A 460 10.05 -11.07 -26.09
N CYS A 461 8.81 -11.00 -25.63
CA CYS A 461 7.62 -11.13 -26.47
C CYS A 461 7.42 -9.90 -27.37
N GLU A 462 6.80 -10.07 -28.54
CA GLU A 462 6.50 -8.98 -29.45
C GLU A 462 5.17 -8.29 -29.13
N THR A 463 4.23 -9.02 -28.53
CA THR A 463 2.92 -8.49 -28.13
C THR A 463 2.63 -8.62 -26.65
N ASP A 464 1.84 -7.68 -26.14
CA ASP A 464 1.50 -7.62 -24.72
C ASP A 464 0.73 -8.89 -24.26
N LYS A 465 -0.11 -9.45 -25.15
CA LYS A 465 -0.85 -10.70 -24.95
C LYS A 465 0.06 -11.93 -24.79
N GLU A 466 1.20 -11.97 -25.49
CA GLU A 466 2.16 -13.06 -25.32
C GLU A 466 2.83 -13.03 -23.94
N VAL A 467 3.11 -11.84 -23.40
CA VAL A 467 3.66 -11.70 -22.04
C VAL A 467 2.60 -12.10 -21.00
N GLU A 468 1.35 -11.65 -21.16
CA GLU A 468 0.24 -12.05 -20.28
C GLU A 468 0.07 -13.57 -20.27
N LYS A 469 0.09 -14.20 -21.46
CA LYS A 469 0.09 -15.65 -21.60
C LYS A 469 1.29 -16.30 -20.90
N ARG A 470 2.51 -15.80 -21.14
CA ARG A 470 3.74 -16.32 -20.52
C ARG A 470 3.73 -16.19 -18.99
N LEU A 471 3.17 -15.10 -18.45
CA LEU A 471 2.97 -14.91 -17.01
C LEU A 471 1.92 -15.86 -16.42
N ALA A 472 0.87 -16.18 -17.18
CA ALA A 472 -0.15 -17.16 -16.79
C ALA A 472 0.38 -18.60 -16.81
N GLU A 473 1.21 -18.96 -17.79
CA GLU A 473 1.81 -20.30 -17.93
C GLU A 473 2.98 -20.54 -16.96
N HIS A 474 3.79 -19.51 -16.68
CA HIS A 474 4.99 -19.63 -15.84
C HIS A 474 4.82 -18.93 -14.48
N HIS A 475 4.14 -19.57 -13.54
CA HIS A 475 3.74 -18.94 -12.27
C HIS A 475 4.89 -18.28 -11.46
N LEU A 476 6.07 -18.90 -11.38
CA LEU A 476 7.23 -18.31 -10.67
C LEU A 476 7.86 -17.12 -11.41
N TYR A 477 7.62 -16.95 -12.71
CA TYR A 477 8.33 -16.01 -13.59
C TYR A 477 8.29 -14.57 -13.07
N ASN A 478 7.12 -14.12 -12.64
CA ASN A 478 6.92 -12.79 -12.07
C ASN A 478 7.74 -12.61 -10.78
N TYR A 479 7.71 -13.57 -9.86
CA TYR A 479 8.50 -13.48 -8.63
C TYR A 479 10.00 -13.50 -8.94
N ALA A 480 10.46 -14.42 -9.79
CA ALA A 480 11.86 -14.59 -10.13
C ALA A 480 12.43 -13.32 -10.76
N ALA A 481 11.84 -12.82 -11.85
CA ALA A 481 12.31 -11.65 -12.60
C ALA A 481 12.48 -10.40 -11.72
N HIS A 482 11.64 -10.24 -10.70
CA HIS A 482 11.64 -9.10 -9.80
C HIS A 482 12.57 -9.20 -8.58
N ASN A 483 12.92 -10.41 -8.13
CA ASN A 483 13.54 -10.59 -6.82
C ASN A 483 14.87 -11.35 -6.86
N TRP A 484 15.21 -12.03 -7.96
CA TRP A 484 16.43 -12.83 -8.08
C TRP A 484 17.69 -12.03 -7.69
N GLY A 485 17.83 -10.80 -8.18
CA GLY A 485 19.00 -9.96 -7.89
C GLY A 485 19.04 -9.42 -6.46
N LEU A 486 17.88 -9.27 -5.81
CA LEU A 486 17.81 -8.89 -4.39
C LEU A 486 18.29 -10.05 -3.48
N HIS A 487 17.92 -11.29 -3.83
CA HIS A 487 18.45 -12.49 -3.19
C HIS A 487 19.95 -12.63 -3.45
N ALA A 488 20.37 -12.48 -4.71
CA ALA A 488 21.77 -12.62 -5.13
C ALA A 488 22.71 -11.66 -4.37
N ARG A 489 22.30 -10.39 -4.25
CA ARG A 489 23.03 -9.38 -3.47
C ARG A 489 23.08 -9.70 -1.97
N THR A 490 22.02 -10.29 -1.42
CA THR A 490 22.00 -10.68 0.01
C THR A 490 22.93 -11.88 0.26
N ALA A 491 23.11 -12.73 -0.76
CA ALA A 491 23.93 -13.95 -0.71
C ALA A 491 25.38 -13.80 -1.20
N ASN A 492 25.74 -12.67 -1.82
CA ASN A 492 26.98 -12.49 -2.60
C ASN A 492 27.19 -13.60 -3.67
N ALA A 493 26.12 -13.99 -4.35
CA ALA A 493 26.07 -15.14 -5.26
C ALA A 493 26.52 -14.83 -6.70
N ASP A 494 27.69 -14.20 -6.85
CA ASP A 494 28.17 -13.67 -8.14
C ASP A 494 28.36 -14.73 -9.23
N ASP A 495 28.68 -15.97 -8.85
CA ASP A 495 28.80 -17.13 -9.73
C ASP A 495 27.48 -17.45 -10.46
N LEU A 496 26.38 -17.47 -9.70
CA LEU A 496 25.04 -17.73 -10.20
C LEU A 496 24.49 -16.54 -11.02
N VAL A 497 24.83 -15.31 -10.61
CA VAL A 497 24.49 -14.07 -11.32
C VAL A 497 25.07 -14.08 -12.73
N MET A 498 26.38 -14.32 -12.86
CA MET A 498 27.06 -14.23 -14.17
C MET A 498 26.61 -15.34 -15.13
N SER A 499 26.25 -16.53 -14.63
CA SER A 499 25.71 -17.63 -15.44
C SER A 499 24.35 -17.29 -16.08
N PHE A 500 23.54 -16.44 -15.44
CA PHE A 500 22.29 -15.93 -16.02
C PHE A 500 22.53 -14.71 -16.89
N LEU A 501 23.33 -13.75 -16.44
CA LEU A 501 23.58 -12.50 -17.15
C LEU A 501 24.30 -12.67 -18.50
N SER A 502 24.96 -13.81 -18.74
CA SER A 502 25.52 -14.16 -20.06
C SER A 502 24.48 -14.62 -21.10
N LYS A 503 23.23 -14.90 -20.68
CA LYS A 503 22.14 -15.35 -21.57
C LYS A 503 21.29 -14.18 -22.05
N SER A 504 21.73 -13.50 -23.12
CA SER A 504 21.13 -12.24 -23.61
C SER A 504 19.60 -12.29 -23.80
N GLU A 505 19.07 -13.32 -24.46
CA GLU A 505 17.63 -13.42 -24.74
C GLU A 505 16.82 -13.66 -23.45
N GLN A 506 17.27 -14.56 -22.57
CA GLN A 506 16.63 -14.76 -21.27
C GLN A 506 16.70 -13.52 -20.35
N VAL A 507 17.78 -12.75 -20.42
CA VAL A 507 17.92 -11.46 -19.74
C VAL A 507 16.92 -10.44 -20.30
N ASP A 508 16.74 -10.37 -21.63
CA ASP A 508 15.72 -9.53 -22.27
C ASP A 508 14.31 -9.90 -21.82
N ALA A 509 13.99 -11.20 -21.80
CA ALA A 509 12.71 -11.72 -21.33
C ALA A 509 12.42 -11.29 -19.87
N ALA A 510 13.40 -11.46 -18.96
CA ALA A 510 13.28 -11.04 -17.56
C ALA A 510 13.15 -9.51 -17.42
N CYS A 511 13.89 -8.74 -18.24
CA CYS A 511 13.81 -7.27 -18.26
C CYS A 511 12.41 -6.79 -18.70
N GLN A 512 11.78 -7.46 -19.66
CA GLN A 512 10.43 -7.10 -20.11
C GLN A 512 9.41 -7.20 -18.96
N VAL A 513 9.46 -8.27 -18.16
CA VAL A 513 8.58 -8.44 -16.98
C VAL A 513 8.89 -7.42 -15.88
N LEU A 514 10.18 -7.14 -15.62
CA LEU A 514 10.61 -6.14 -14.65
C LEU A 514 10.09 -4.73 -15.00
N LEU A 515 10.11 -4.37 -16.29
CA LEU A 515 9.59 -3.09 -16.78
C LEU A 515 8.06 -3.05 -16.81
N ALA A 516 7.38 -4.18 -17.04
CA ALA A 516 5.93 -4.28 -16.98
C ALA A 516 5.36 -4.01 -15.57
N ARG A 517 6.15 -4.12 -14.49
CA ARG A 517 5.72 -3.82 -13.11
C ARG A 517 5.08 -2.44 -12.95
N TRP A 518 5.62 -1.43 -13.64
CA TRP A 518 5.12 -0.05 -13.58
C TRP A 518 3.77 0.15 -14.29
N ILE A 519 3.38 -0.82 -15.14
CA ILE A 519 2.10 -0.87 -15.84
C ILE A 519 1.12 -1.74 -15.04
N LEU A 520 1.55 -2.91 -14.54
CA LEU A 520 0.72 -3.86 -13.78
C LEU A 520 0.37 -3.42 -12.35
N LEU A 521 1.16 -2.55 -11.71
CA LEU A 521 0.85 -1.98 -10.38
C LEU A 521 -0.10 -0.76 -10.42
N LYS A 522 -0.55 -0.36 -11.62
CA LYS A 522 -1.70 0.53 -11.82
C LYS A 522 -2.79 -0.35 -12.42
N GLY A 523 -4.01 -0.31 -11.86
CA GLY A 523 -5.08 -1.24 -12.23
C GLY A 523 -5.73 -0.95 -13.59
N VAL A 524 -4.94 -0.51 -14.57
CA VAL A 524 -5.36 -0.19 -15.92
C VAL A 524 -5.61 -1.49 -16.68
N SER A 525 -6.80 -2.06 -16.49
CA SER A 525 -7.44 -2.75 -17.62
C SER A 525 -7.85 -1.71 -18.69
N TYR A 526 -7.91 -2.14 -19.94
CA TYR A 526 -8.05 -1.33 -21.14
C TYR A 526 -6.77 -0.60 -21.60
N GLU A 527 -6.22 -1.12 -22.69
CA GLU A 527 -5.67 -0.32 -23.81
C GLU A 527 -4.40 0.48 -23.51
N TYR A 528 -3.37 -0.22 -23.04
CA TYR A 528 -1.99 0.17 -23.32
C TYR A 528 -1.31 -0.80 -24.28
N GLU A 529 -1.91 -0.98 -25.47
CA GLU A 529 -1.30 -1.74 -26.54
C GLU A 529 0.05 -1.12 -26.95
N GLY A 530 1.09 -1.96 -26.96
CA GLY A 530 2.42 -1.64 -27.44
C GLY A 530 3.40 -1.22 -26.34
N TYR A 531 3.36 -1.79 -25.14
CA TYR A 531 4.53 -1.71 -24.27
C TYR A 531 5.68 -2.59 -24.81
N CYS A 532 5.37 -3.70 -25.48
CA CYS A 532 6.38 -4.47 -26.22
C CYS A 532 7.04 -3.64 -27.34
N ARG A 533 6.28 -2.75 -28.02
CA ARG A 533 6.83 -1.76 -28.98
C ARG A 533 7.75 -0.72 -28.34
N ARG A 534 7.74 -0.59 -27.01
CA ARG A 534 8.62 0.27 -26.22
C ARG A 534 9.68 -0.53 -25.46
N PHE A 535 9.77 -1.84 -25.68
CA PHE A 535 10.89 -2.62 -25.15
C PHE A 535 12.12 -2.36 -26.03
N GLN A 536 13.24 -2.10 -25.39
CA GLN A 536 14.57 -2.15 -26.01
C GLN A 536 15.39 -3.14 -25.21
N ARG A 537 16.24 -3.91 -25.90
CA ARG A 537 17.09 -4.93 -25.29
C ARG A 537 17.82 -4.38 -24.05
N GLY A 538 17.81 -5.17 -22.98
CA GLY A 538 18.33 -4.84 -21.67
C GLY A 538 19.73 -5.40 -21.48
N PRO A 539 20.82 -4.65 -21.83
CA PRO A 539 22.17 -5.08 -21.49
C PRO A 539 22.27 -5.46 -20.02
N ALA A 540 22.87 -6.62 -19.78
CA ALA A 540 23.02 -7.23 -18.45
C ALA A 540 23.59 -6.27 -17.40
N LEU A 541 24.47 -5.35 -17.80
CA LEU A 541 25.03 -4.29 -16.97
C LEU A 541 23.93 -3.44 -16.29
N ARG A 542 22.88 -3.08 -17.02
CA ARG A 542 21.78 -2.25 -16.50
C ARG A 542 20.92 -3.01 -15.50
N LEU A 543 20.75 -4.32 -15.70
CA LEU A 543 20.03 -5.19 -14.77
C LEU A 543 20.85 -5.41 -13.49
N ALA A 544 22.16 -5.60 -13.62
CA ALA A 544 23.09 -5.63 -12.50
C ALA A 544 23.08 -4.31 -11.71
N ALA A 545 23.05 -3.16 -12.39
CA ALA A 545 22.93 -1.85 -11.75
C ALA A 545 21.57 -1.65 -11.04
N HIS A 546 20.47 -2.12 -11.64
CA HIS A 546 19.13 -2.07 -11.03
C HIS A 546 19.02 -2.88 -9.72
N PHE A 547 19.78 -3.97 -9.58
CA PHE A 547 19.80 -4.79 -8.36
C PHE A 547 20.94 -4.45 -7.39
N GLY A 548 21.92 -3.65 -7.80
CA GLY A 548 23.07 -3.28 -6.96
C GLY A 548 24.17 -4.35 -6.93
N LEU A 549 24.34 -5.11 -8.02
CA LEU A 549 25.27 -6.23 -8.13
C LEU A 549 26.67 -5.76 -8.54
N GLY A 550 27.41 -5.18 -7.59
CA GLY A 550 28.70 -4.51 -7.82
C GLY A 550 29.74 -5.36 -8.58
N ARG A 551 29.90 -6.65 -8.25
CA ARG A 551 30.85 -7.52 -8.95
C ARG A 551 30.43 -7.81 -10.39
N ALA A 552 29.14 -8.02 -10.64
CA ALA A 552 28.62 -8.18 -12.00
C ALA A 552 28.78 -6.89 -12.82
N VAL A 553 28.54 -5.72 -12.22
CA VAL A 553 28.82 -4.41 -12.83
C VAL A 553 30.30 -4.30 -13.20
N GLN A 554 31.22 -4.63 -12.28
CA GLN A 554 32.67 -4.57 -12.52
C GLN A 554 33.14 -5.44 -13.70
N ILE A 555 32.47 -6.58 -13.94
CA ILE A 555 32.77 -7.52 -15.04
C ILE A 555 32.10 -7.10 -16.36
N LEU A 556 30.92 -6.47 -16.31
CA LEU A 556 30.11 -6.14 -17.49
C LEU A 556 30.32 -4.71 -18.02
N ALA A 557 30.89 -3.81 -17.21
CA ALA A 557 31.16 -2.42 -17.55
C ALA A 557 32.47 -2.30 -18.33
N ASP A 558 32.45 -2.65 -19.61
CA ASP A 558 33.57 -2.46 -20.54
C ASP A 558 33.14 -1.59 -21.72
N GLY A 559 33.88 -0.49 -21.96
CA GLY A 559 33.76 0.43 -23.10
C GLY A 559 32.36 0.59 -23.68
N ASP A 560 32.10 -0.13 -24.78
CA ASP A 560 30.88 -0.03 -25.60
C ASP A 560 29.57 -0.33 -24.84
N SER A 561 29.61 -1.06 -23.71
CA SER A 561 28.40 -1.45 -22.96
C SER A 561 27.91 -0.37 -21.97
N VAL A 562 28.81 0.51 -21.53
CA VAL A 562 28.62 1.34 -20.33
C VAL A 562 27.56 2.42 -20.54
N ASN A 563 27.59 3.08 -21.70
CA ASN A 563 26.71 4.21 -22.02
C ASN A 563 25.37 3.82 -22.70
N VAL A 564 25.00 2.53 -22.67
CA VAL A 564 23.79 2.04 -23.36
C VAL A 564 22.51 2.37 -22.58
N LYS A 565 21.72 3.30 -23.13
CA LYS A 565 20.43 3.76 -22.59
C LYS A 565 19.28 2.77 -22.88
N ASN A 566 18.24 2.78 -22.05
CA ASN A 566 17.00 2.04 -22.30
C ASN A 566 16.01 2.85 -23.15
N SER A 567 14.81 2.30 -23.40
CA SER A 567 13.75 2.95 -24.18
C SER A 567 13.12 4.21 -23.56
N THR A 568 13.50 4.56 -22.33
CA THR A 568 13.19 5.85 -21.68
C THR A 568 14.39 6.80 -21.65
N GLY A 569 15.52 6.43 -22.25
CA GLY A 569 16.79 7.17 -22.22
C GLY A 569 17.65 6.92 -20.97
N LYS A 570 17.25 6.03 -20.06
CA LYS A 570 17.93 5.83 -18.78
C LYS A 570 19.12 4.87 -18.92
N SER A 571 20.28 5.30 -18.44
CA SER A 571 21.51 4.51 -18.37
C SER A 571 21.58 3.63 -17.10
N SER A 572 22.69 2.95 -16.87
CA SER A 572 22.89 2.14 -15.65
C SER A 572 23.05 3.02 -14.41
N LEU A 573 23.81 4.12 -14.54
CA LEU A 573 24.02 5.12 -13.49
C LEU A 573 22.72 5.80 -13.05
N HIS A 574 21.76 6.02 -13.95
CA HIS A 574 20.42 6.50 -13.59
C HIS A 574 19.69 5.57 -12.61
N LEU A 575 19.74 4.25 -12.86
CA LEU A 575 19.05 3.26 -12.02
C LEU A 575 19.74 3.11 -10.67
N ALA A 576 21.08 3.06 -10.66
CA ALA A 576 21.87 3.06 -9.43
C ALA A 576 21.61 4.32 -8.59
N SER A 577 21.47 5.48 -9.24
CA SER A 577 21.21 6.77 -8.60
C SER A 577 19.79 6.90 -8.03
N ALA A 578 18.77 6.37 -8.71
CA ALA A 578 17.42 6.30 -8.16
C ALA A 578 17.33 5.33 -6.95
N ALA A 579 18.01 4.19 -7.06
CA ALA A 579 18.01 3.15 -6.02
C ALA A 579 18.90 3.48 -4.81
N GLY A 580 19.91 4.35 -4.97
CA GLY A 580 20.85 4.75 -3.91
C GLY A 580 22.06 3.81 -3.76
N TYR A 581 22.44 3.08 -4.81
CA TYR A 581 23.52 2.09 -4.74
C TYR A 581 24.88 2.73 -4.98
N PHE A 582 25.43 3.35 -3.93
CA PHE A 582 26.68 4.10 -3.94
C PHE A 582 27.86 3.34 -4.59
N GLU A 583 28.19 2.13 -4.15
CA GLU A 583 29.32 1.37 -4.71
C GLU A 583 29.14 1.03 -6.20
N VAL A 584 27.90 0.80 -6.65
CA VAL A 584 27.62 0.59 -8.08
C VAL A 584 27.73 1.88 -8.86
N ALA A 585 27.16 2.98 -8.37
CA ALA A 585 27.29 4.28 -9.02
C ALA A 585 28.77 4.68 -9.14
N LYS A 586 29.57 4.45 -8.09
CA LYS A 586 31.01 4.68 -8.07
C LYS A 586 31.74 3.85 -9.13
N LEU A 587 31.50 2.54 -9.18
CA LEU A 587 32.10 1.66 -10.18
C LEU A 587 31.75 2.04 -11.62
N LEU A 588 30.52 2.52 -11.87
CA LEU A 588 30.10 2.98 -13.21
C LEU A 588 30.82 4.28 -13.61
N VAL A 589 31.00 5.22 -12.68
CA VAL A 589 31.77 6.45 -12.92
C VAL A 589 33.27 6.15 -13.09
N GLU A 590 33.84 5.23 -12.30
CA GLU A 590 35.22 4.73 -12.47
C GLU A 590 35.43 3.97 -13.80
N LYS A 591 34.35 3.65 -14.52
CA LYS A 591 34.33 3.00 -15.85
C LYS A 591 33.90 3.97 -16.97
N ASP A 592 34.00 5.27 -16.72
CA ASP A 592 33.69 6.35 -17.68
C ASP A 592 32.23 6.33 -18.19
N GLU A 593 31.25 5.92 -17.34
CA GLU A 593 29.83 6.21 -17.62
C GLU A 593 29.57 7.72 -17.51
N ASP A 594 28.89 8.27 -18.51
CA ASP A 594 28.55 9.69 -18.58
C ASP A 594 27.67 10.13 -17.38
N VAL A 595 28.27 10.90 -16.47
CA VAL A 595 27.61 11.45 -15.26
C VAL A 595 26.50 12.45 -15.59
N GLU A 596 26.57 13.08 -16.77
CA GLU A 596 25.60 14.04 -17.30
C GLU A 596 24.68 13.39 -18.35
N ALA A 597 24.68 12.06 -18.45
CA ALA A 597 23.79 11.36 -19.37
C ALA A 597 22.33 11.77 -19.13
N VAL A 598 21.67 12.28 -20.17
CA VAL A 598 20.24 12.63 -20.09
C VAL A 598 19.31 11.53 -20.58
N ASP A 599 18.18 11.34 -19.90
CA ASP A 599 17.05 10.51 -20.36
C ASP A 599 16.12 11.27 -21.34
N HIS A 600 15.05 10.64 -21.83
CA HIS A 600 14.14 11.26 -22.81
C HIS A 600 13.39 12.51 -22.30
N ASP A 601 13.32 12.71 -20.99
CA ASP A 601 12.75 13.91 -20.36
C ASP A 601 13.83 14.92 -19.94
N GLY A 602 15.10 14.65 -20.26
CA GLY A 602 16.25 15.47 -19.90
C GLY A 602 16.74 15.26 -18.47
N TRP A 603 16.32 14.20 -17.78
CA TRP A 603 16.80 13.92 -16.42
C TRP A 603 18.21 13.36 -16.46
N THR A 604 19.08 13.84 -15.58
CA THR A 604 20.41 13.28 -15.31
C THR A 604 20.39 12.33 -14.11
N PRO A 605 21.42 11.50 -13.87
CA PRO A 605 21.59 10.75 -12.64
C PRO A 605 21.47 11.60 -11.37
N LEU A 606 21.96 12.85 -11.38
CA LEU A 606 21.87 13.75 -10.23
C LEU A 606 20.42 14.18 -9.93
N HIS A 607 19.58 14.35 -10.96
CA HIS A 607 18.13 14.55 -10.76
C HIS A 607 17.48 13.33 -10.11
N MET A 608 17.83 12.11 -10.54
CA MET A 608 17.31 10.86 -9.98
C MET A 608 17.71 10.71 -8.50
N ALA A 609 18.99 10.94 -8.17
CA ALA A 609 19.48 10.89 -6.78
C ALA A 609 18.80 11.96 -5.91
N SER A 610 18.71 13.19 -6.40
CA SER A 610 18.13 14.33 -5.66
C SER A 610 16.63 14.17 -5.42
N SER A 611 15.88 13.71 -6.42
CA SER A 611 14.43 13.45 -6.33
C SER A 611 14.06 12.27 -5.42
N ASN A 612 15.01 11.39 -5.08
CA ASN A 612 14.83 10.22 -4.20
C ASN A 612 15.63 10.31 -2.89
N GLY A 613 16.27 11.46 -2.59
CA GLY A 613 17.01 11.69 -1.36
C GLY A 613 18.28 10.84 -1.20
N ARG A 614 18.89 10.39 -2.30
CA ARG A 614 20.07 9.49 -2.27
C ARG A 614 21.37 10.26 -2.05
N LEU A 615 21.53 10.78 -0.83
CA LEU A 615 22.58 11.75 -0.47
C LEU A 615 24.00 11.35 -0.89
N GLU A 616 24.44 10.11 -0.58
CA GLU A 616 25.81 9.68 -0.90
C GLU A 616 26.06 9.53 -2.40
N VAL A 617 25.03 9.15 -3.19
CA VAL A 617 25.15 9.11 -4.65
C VAL A 617 25.14 10.52 -5.23
N ALA A 618 24.34 11.44 -4.69
CA ALA A 618 24.37 12.85 -5.09
C ALA A 618 25.75 13.48 -4.81
N LYS A 619 26.36 13.20 -3.65
CA LYS A 619 27.74 13.64 -3.33
C LYS A 619 28.75 13.13 -4.35
N LEU A 620 28.72 11.82 -4.64
CA LEU A 620 29.59 11.18 -5.64
C LEU A 620 29.45 11.87 -7.00
N LEU A 621 28.23 12.00 -7.53
CA LEU A 621 27.99 12.58 -8.85
C LEU A 621 28.52 14.02 -8.94
N ILE A 622 28.28 14.85 -7.92
CA ILE A 622 28.79 16.22 -7.86
C ILE A 622 30.33 16.24 -7.80
N GLN A 623 30.95 15.38 -7.00
CA GLN A 623 32.42 15.24 -6.94
C GLN A 623 33.03 14.75 -8.26
N SER A 624 32.26 13.99 -9.04
CA SER A 624 32.61 13.52 -10.38
C SER A 624 32.24 14.50 -11.50
N GLY A 625 31.83 15.73 -11.17
CA GLY A 625 31.64 16.82 -12.12
C GLY A 625 30.20 17.00 -12.64
N ALA A 626 29.19 16.37 -12.03
CA ALA A 626 27.80 16.57 -12.41
C ALA A 626 27.33 18.01 -12.15
N ASP A 627 26.57 18.59 -13.09
CA ASP A 627 26.09 19.97 -12.98
C ASP A 627 24.91 20.06 -12.00
N THR A 628 25.14 20.71 -10.87
CA THR A 628 24.12 20.99 -9.84
C THR A 628 22.97 21.85 -10.36
N ASN A 629 23.16 22.49 -11.51
CA ASN A 629 22.19 23.32 -12.23
C ASN A 629 21.72 22.74 -13.57
N ALA A 630 22.03 21.47 -13.86
CA ALA A 630 21.55 20.76 -15.04
C ALA A 630 20.03 20.93 -15.19
N ALA A 631 19.54 21.09 -16.41
CA ALA A 631 18.14 21.44 -16.66
C ALA A 631 17.44 20.37 -17.53
N THR A 632 16.40 19.75 -16.99
CA THR A 632 15.49 18.87 -17.75
C THR A 632 14.80 19.59 -18.91
N ASN A 633 14.08 18.86 -19.76
CA ASN A 633 13.27 19.45 -20.85
C ASN A 633 12.22 20.46 -20.35
N GLY A 634 11.79 20.37 -19.07
CA GLY A 634 10.92 21.35 -18.40
C GLY A 634 11.66 22.45 -17.62
N ARG A 635 12.99 22.55 -17.79
CA ARG A 635 13.94 23.36 -17.01
C ARG A 635 13.90 23.15 -15.49
N LEU A 636 13.42 21.99 -15.02
CA LEU A 636 13.59 21.61 -13.61
C LEU A 636 15.08 21.27 -13.39
N THR A 637 15.63 21.74 -12.27
CA THR A 637 16.98 21.44 -11.79
C THR A 637 16.96 20.36 -10.68
N PRO A 638 18.12 19.78 -10.30
CA PRO A 638 18.23 18.89 -9.14
C PRO A 638 17.67 19.52 -7.86
N LEU A 639 17.90 20.83 -7.66
CA LEU A 639 17.42 21.59 -6.51
C LEU A 639 15.90 21.74 -6.51
N CYS A 640 15.30 22.00 -7.69
CA CYS A 640 13.83 22.04 -7.84
C CYS A 640 13.18 20.70 -7.47
N VAL A 641 13.73 19.57 -7.94
CA VAL A 641 13.14 18.24 -7.67
C VAL A 641 13.38 17.77 -6.22
N ALA A 642 14.53 18.05 -5.62
CA ALA A 642 14.76 17.80 -4.19
C ALA A 642 13.81 18.61 -3.30
N SER A 643 13.59 19.89 -3.63
CA SER A 643 12.68 20.78 -2.90
C SER A 643 11.22 20.36 -3.01
N TYR A 644 10.80 19.90 -4.19
CA TYR A 644 9.47 19.32 -4.42
C TYR A 644 9.26 18.01 -3.61
N SER A 645 10.21 17.07 -3.69
CA SER A 645 10.15 15.80 -2.96
C SER A 645 10.28 15.96 -1.44
N GLY A 646 10.82 17.07 -0.94
CA GLY A 646 10.98 17.32 0.49
C GLY A 646 12.30 16.80 1.09
N HIS A 647 13.34 16.57 0.28
CA HIS A 647 14.60 15.97 0.72
C HIS A 647 15.60 17.03 1.23
N LEU A 648 15.41 17.51 2.46
CA LEU A 648 16.18 18.60 3.08
C LEU A 648 17.71 18.45 2.96
N GLU A 649 18.27 17.28 3.26
CA GLU A 649 19.73 17.08 3.20
C GLU A 649 20.27 17.10 1.76
N ALA A 650 19.47 16.69 0.77
CA ALA A 650 19.84 16.84 -0.64
C ALA A 650 19.78 18.31 -1.08
N VAL A 651 18.80 19.09 -0.61
CA VAL A 651 18.74 20.54 -0.82
C VAL A 651 19.98 21.23 -0.24
N LYS A 652 20.34 20.94 1.02
CA LYS A 652 21.57 21.47 1.66
C LYS A 652 22.82 21.14 0.86
N LEU A 653 22.99 19.87 0.44
CA LEU A 653 24.13 19.43 -0.35
C LEU A 653 24.26 20.20 -1.67
N LEU A 654 23.15 20.35 -2.39
CA LEU A 654 23.11 21.04 -3.68
C LEU A 654 23.48 22.52 -3.52
N LEU A 655 22.91 23.22 -2.54
CA LEU A 655 23.25 24.62 -2.24
C LEU A 655 24.72 24.79 -1.86
N GLN A 656 25.29 23.88 -1.06
CA GLN A 656 26.72 23.86 -0.71
C GLN A 656 27.65 23.72 -1.93
N HIS A 657 27.15 23.13 -3.03
CA HIS A 657 27.90 22.92 -4.28
C HIS A 657 27.37 23.81 -5.42
N GLY A 658 26.91 25.01 -5.09
CA GLY A 658 26.62 26.05 -6.09
C GLY A 658 25.33 25.84 -6.90
N ALA A 659 24.37 25.05 -6.40
CA ALA A 659 23.04 25.02 -6.99
C ALA A 659 22.34 26.38 -6.81
N ASP A 660 21.88 26.94 -7.91
CA ASP A 660 21.28 28.26 -8.02
C ASP A 660 19.79 28.21 -7.62
N SER A 661 19.48 28.74 -6.44
CA SER A 661 18.11 28.83 -5.93
C SER A 661 17.24 29.85 -6.69
N THR A 662 17.84 30.69 -7.54
CA THR A 662 17.17 31.75 -8.29
C THR A 662 16.81 31.36 -9.72
N ARG A 663 17.26 30.19 -10.21
CA ARG A 663 16.91 29.69 -11.55
C ARG A 663 15.45 29.22 -11.62
N PRO A 664 14.60 29.83 -12.47
CA PRO A 664 13.24 29.38 -12.67
C PRO A 664 13.16 28.21 -13.64
N ALA A 665 12.23 27.28 -13.34
CA ALA A 665 11.75 26.30 -14.30
C ALA A 665 11.04 26.96 -15.50
N GLN A 666 10.64 26.18 -16.51
CA GLN A 666 9.97 26.70 -17.72
C GLN A 666 8.69 27.50 -17.41
N THR A 667 8.05 27.21 -16.28
CA THR A 667 6.84 27.87 -15.77
C THR A 667 7.11 29.07 -14.83
N GLY A 668 8.35 29.54 -14.73
CA GLY A 668 8.73 30.60 -13.76
C GLY A 668 8.86 30.10 -12.31
N LEU A 669 8.76 28.80 -12.05
CA LEU A 669 8.80 28.24 -10.69
C LEU A 669 10.24 28.11 -10.16
N LEU A 670 10.49 28.72 -9.00
CA LEU A 670 11.71 28.55 -8.21
C LEU A 670 11.60 27.35 -7.27
N PRO A 671 12.72 26.79 -6.76
CA PRO A 671 12.74 25.83 -5.65
C PRO A 671 11.95 26.31 -4.41
N LEU A 672 11.96 27.62 -4.14
CA LEU A 672 11.17 28.24 -3.08
C LEU A 672 9.65 28.16 -3.37
N HIS A 673 9.24 28.33 -4.62
CA HIS A 673 7.82 28.23 -5.01
C HIS A 673 7.28 26.81 -4.88
N THR A 674 8.05 25.78 -5.25
CA THR A 674 7.64 24.38 -5.05
C THR A 674 7.66 23.97 -3.58
N SER A 675 8.68 24.35 -2.80
CA SER A 675 8.73 24.04 -1.36
C SER A 675 7.60 24.72 -0.57
N LEU A 676 7.29 25.99 -0.86
CA LEU A 676 6.13 26.69 -0.31
C LEU A 676 4.82 25.96 -0.68
N ARG A 677 4.59 25.66 -1.96
CA ARG A 677 3.36 25.01 -2.45
C ARG A 677 3.07 23.67 -1.75
N HIS A 678 4.11 22.94 -1.36
CA HIS A 678 4.00 21.62 -0.74
C HIS A 678 4.26 21.64 0.78
N GLY A 679 4.23 22.81 1.43
CA GLY A 679 4.37 22.94 2.89
C GLY A 679 5.69 22.38 3.43
N ARG A 680 6.79 22.48 2.66
CA ARG A 680 8.11 21.93 3.02
C ARG A 680 8.87 22.88 3.95
N ILE A 681 8.31 23.14 5.13
CA ILE A 681 8.69 24.18 6.09
C ILE A 681 10.22 24.32 6.29
N ASP A 682 10.95 23.24 6.54
CA ASP A 682 12.41 23.31 6.77
C ASP A 682 13.20 23.71 5.51
N ILE A 683 12.72 23.31 4.33
CA ILE A 683 13.30 23.70 3.04
C ILE A 683 12.94 25.15 2.72
N VAL A 684 11.73 25.60 3.05
CA VAL A 684 11.33 27.00 2.94
C VAL A 684 12.24 27.87 3.82
N ARG A 685 12.44 27.51 5.10
CA ARG A 685 13.37 28.21 6.01
C ARG A 685 14.82 28.24 5.50
N LEU A 686 15.26 27.20 4.81
CA LEU A 686 16.60 27.12 4.22
C LEU A 686 16.76 27.95 2.94
N LEU A 687 15.70 28.07 2.14
CA LEU A 687 15.70 28.80 0.87
C LEU A 687 15.30 30.28 0.98
N LEU A 688 14.70 30.69 2.10
CA LEU A 688 14.43 32.09 2.42
C LEU A 688 15.74 32.82 2.79
N ASN A 689 16.26 33.62 1.87
CA ASN A 689 17.41 34.51 2.05
C ASN A 689 17.14 35.86 1.35
N GLU A 690 17.93 36.90 1.65
CA GLU A 690 17.72 38.26 1.08
C GLU A 690 17.78 38.27 -0.46
N ASP A 691 18.61 37.42 -1.08
CA ASP A 691 18.69 37.27 -2.54
C ASP A 691 17.40 36.70 -3.17
N THR A 692 16.57 35.98 -2.42
CA THR A 692 15.23 35.50 -2.85
C THR A 692 14.08 36.38 -2.34
N GLU A 693 14.37 37.48 -1.64
CA GLU A 693 13.38 38.55 -1.41
C GLU A 693 13.22 39.41 -2.68
N SER A 694 14.29 39.57 -3.44
CA SER A 694 14.30 40.25 -4.74
C SER A 694 13.98 39.31 -5.91
N CYS A 695 12.75 39.41 -6.43
CA CYS A 695 12.30 38.83 -7.71
C CYS A 695 12.11 37.28 -7.72
N LEU A 696 11.26 36.66 -8.54
CA LEU A 696 10.42 37.13 -9.66
C LEU A 696 8.95 36.70 -9.46
N GLU A 697 8.01 37.40 -10.09
CA GLU A 697 6.70 36.78 -10.43
C GLU A 697 6.92 35.55 -11.31
N ASP A 698 6.11 34.50 -11.15
CA ASP A 698 6.09 33.42 -12.14
C ASP A 698 5.52 33.92 -13.48
N SER A 699 5.50 33.07 -14.52
CA SER A 699 4.93 33.43 -15.84
C SER A 699 3.43 33.77 -15.80
N PHE A 700 2.80 33.68 -14.64
CA PHE A 700 1.38 33.88 -14.39
C PHE A 700 1.12 34.98 -13.34
N ARG A 701 2.13 35.81 -13.03
CA ARG A 701 2.06 36.95 -12.09
C ARG A 701 1.86 36.59 -10.61
N ARG A 702 2.05 35.32 -10.25
CA ARG A 702 1.95 34.83 -8.87
C ARG A 702 3.25 35.09 -8.12
N SER A 703 3.12 35.46 -6.85
CA SER A 703 4.24 35.68 -5.93
C SER A 703 4.44 34.49 -4.99
N ARG A 704 5.55 34.48 -4.24
CA ARG A 704 5.79 33.51 -3.14
C ARG A 704 4.59 33.33 -2.21
N HIS A 705 3.83 34.40 -1.90
CA HIS A 705 2.64 34.33 -1.07
C HIS A 705 1.52 33.45 -1.66
N PHE A 706 1.34 33.40 -2.99
CA PHE A 706 0.35 32.50 -3.62
C PHE A 706 0.69 31.03 -3.35
N TYR A 707 1.96 30.65 -3.46
CA TYR A 707 2.40 29.29 -3.17
C TYR A 707 2.38 28.98 -1.67
N ALA A 708 2.70 29.96 -0.83
CA ALA A 708 2.60 29.84 0.62
C ALA A 708 1.16 29.57 1.05
N VAL A 709 0.19 30.28 0.46
CA VAL A 709 -1.24 30.01 0.66
C VAL A 709 -1.60 28.58 0.22
N CYS A 710 -1.12 28.09 -0.92
CA CYS A 710 -1.33 26.68 -1.31
C CYS A 710 -0.78 25.70 -0.26
N GLY A 711 0.39 25.98 0.31
CA GLY A 711 1.04 25.18 1.35
C GLY A 711 0.42 25.29 2.75
N GLY A 712 -0.58 26.14 2.94
CA GLY A 712 -1.30 26.30 4.19
C GLY A 712 -0.65 27.28 5.18
N LEU A 713 -1.23 27.30 6.38
CA LEU A 713 -0.99 28.36 7.38
C LEU A 713 0.47 28.52 7.80
N GLU A 714 1.18 27.43 8.08
CA GLU A 714 2.58 27.54 8.54
C GLU A 714 3.51 28.07 7.44
N ALA A 715 3.31 27.63 6.19
CA ALA A 715 4.08 28.13 5.05
C ALA A 715 3.82 29.62 4.78
N PHE A 716 2.59 30.09 4.98
CA PHE A 716 2.23 31.50 4.92
C PHE A 716 2.90 32.32 6.04
N ASN A 717 2.85 31.85 7.29
CA ASN A 717 3.41 32.54 8.45
C ASN A 717 4.94 32.66 8.44
N LEU A 718 5.65 31.87 7.63
CA LEU A 718 7.10 32.05 7.39
C LEU A 718 7.45 33.28 6.55
N LEU A 719 6.48 33.88 5.83
CA LEU A 719 6.72 35.04 4.99
C LEU A 719 6.42 36.35 5.73
N HIS A 720 7.40 37.26 5.76
CA HIS A 720 7.22 38.58 6.38
C HIS A 720 6.20 39.43 5.59
N CYS A 721 5.16 39.92 6.27
CA CYS A 721 4.05 40.68 5.66
C CYS A 721 4.43 42.06 5.08
N ARG A 722 5.69 42.52 5.20
CA ARG A 722 6.10 43.91 4.88
C ARG A 722 5.92 44.30 3.40
N GLU A 723 5.87 43.33 2.50
CA GLU A 723 5.70 43.55 1.05
C GLU A 723 4.52 42.77 0.45
N MET A 724 3.59 42.31 1.28
CA MET A 724 2.46 41.51 0.80
C MET A 724 1.36 42.39 0.19
N HIS A 725 1.28 42.41 -1.14
CA HIS A 725 0.14 42.97 -1.86
C HIS A 725 -1.10 42.05 -1.71
N ILE A 726 -1.86 42.21 -0.63
CA ILE A 726 -2.94 41.31 -0.19
C ILE A 726 -4.01 41.03 -1.27
N ASN A 727 -4.46 42.09 -1.97
CA ASN A 727 -5.49 42.02 -3.03
C ASN A 727 -4.88 41.87 -4.44
N LYS A 728 -3.58 41.56 -4.55
CA LYS A 728 -2.95 41.37 -5.86
C LYS A 728 -3.63 40.24 -6.61
N ARG A 729 -4.06 40.56 -7.82
CA ARG A 729 -4.62 39.61 -8.77
C ARG A 729 -3.50 39.07 -9.66
N ASP A 730 -3.44 37.75 -9.81
CA ASP A 730 -2.55 37.10 -10.78
C ASP A 730 -3.08 37.25 -12.22
N HIS A 731 -2.45 36.59 -13.20
CA HIS A 731 -2.87 36.64 -14.61
C HIS A 731 -4.34 36.20 -14.82
N TYR A 732 -4.88 35.39 -13.90
CA TYR A 732 -6.24 34.86 -13.96
C TYR A 732 -7.21 35.62 -13.08
N GLY A 733 -6.77 36.70 -12.44
CA GLY A 733 -7.63 37.48 -11.56
C GLY A 733 -7.75 36.92 -10.14
N CYS A 734 -7.10 35.80 -9.82
CA CYS A 734 -7.20 35.17 -8.51
C CYS A 734 -6.41 35.97 -7.46
N THR A 735 -6.92 36.03 -6.22
CA THR A 735 -6.29 36.71 -5.08
C THR A 735 -5.78 35.68 -4.07
N LEU A 736 -4.97 36.12 -3.10
CA LEU A 736 -4.52 35.24 -2.00
C LEU A 736 -5.72 34.63 -1.25
N LEU A 737 -6.79 35.40 -1.03
CA LEU A 737 -8.00 34.91 -0.37
C LEU A 737 -8.77 33.91 -1.24
N SER A 738 -8.94 34.16 -2.54
CA SER A 738 -9.65 33.21 -3.40
C SER A 738 -8.89 31.89 -3.55
N VAL A 739 -7.56 31.93 -3.53
CA VAL A 739 -6.72 30.72 -3.47
C VAL A 739 -6.85 30.01 -2.12
N ALA A 740 -6.79 30.71 -0.98
CA ALA A 740 -6.95 30.11 0.35
C ALA A 740 -8.28 29.37 0.48
N VAL A 741 -9.36 30.01 0.01
CA VAL A 741 -10.71 29.46 -0.04
C VAL A 741 -10.80 28.26 -0.99
N ARG A 742 -10.17 28.31 -2.16
CA ARG A 742 -10.15 27.18 -3.12
C ARG A 742 -9.46 25.94 -2.55
N PHE A 743 -8.39 26.11 -1.77
CA PHE A 743 -7.72 25.00 -1.08
C PHE A 743 -8.40 24.56 0.23
N GLY A 744 -9.36 25.33 0.75
CA GLY A 744 -10.09 25.00 1.99
C GLY A 744 -9.33 25.34 3.26
N HIS A 745 -8.34 26.25 3.19
CA HIS A 745 -7.50 26.64 4.32
C HIS A 745 -8.24 27.63 5.23
N GLU A 746 -9.19 27.12 6.00
CA GLU A 746 -10.13 27.87 6.84
C GLU A 746 -9.48 28.86 7.82
N GLU A 747 -8.46 28.43 8.55
CA GLU A 747 -7.77 29.27 9.54
C GLU A 747 -6.95 30.38 8.87
N LEU A 748 -6.23 30.04 7.78
CA LEU A 748 -5.49 31.00 6.96
C LEU A 748 -6.43 32.02 6.31
N MET A 749 -7.58 31.57 5.78
CA MET A 749 -8.64 32.43 5.26
C MET A 749 -9.13 33.40 6.35
N SER A 750 -9.30 32.92 7.59
CA SER A 750 -9.70 33.76 8.72
C SER A 750 -8.63 34.81 9.06
N GLN A 751 -7.34 34.46 8.97
CA GLN A 751 -6.24 35.42 9.13
C GLN A 751 -6.17 36.44 7.97
N LEU A 752 -6.40 36.02 6.73
CA LEU A 752 -6.45 36.93 5.57
C LEU A 752 -7.63 37.91 5.69
N LEU A 753 -8.80 37.45 6.17
CA LEU A 753 -9.96 38.31 6.44
C LEU A 753 -9.72 39.30 7.61
N ALA A 754 -8.85 38.97 8.56
CA ALA A 754 -8.51 39.88 9.65
C ALA A 754 -7.65 41.09 9.21
N ILE A 755 -7.09 41.07 8.00
CA ILE A 755 -6.32 42.19 7.45
C ILE A 755 -7.28 43.35 7.09
N PRO A 756 -7.02 44.60 7.51
CA PRO A 756 -7.94 45.72 7.26
C PRO A 756 -8.28 45.91 5.79
N ASP A 757 -7.29 45.85 4.89
CA ASP A 757 -7.46 46.18 3.48
C ASP A 757 -7.89 45.01 2.59
N ILE A 758 -8.23 43.84 3.15
CA ILE A 758 -8.68 42.68 2.36
C ILE A 758 -10.00 42.97 1.61
N ASP A 759 -10.05 42.59 0.34
CA ASP A 759 -11.24 42.67 -0.49
C ASP A 759 -11.68 41.27 -0.95
N CYS A 760 -12.78 40.78 -0.35
CA CYS A 760 -13.38 39.49 -0.70
C CYS A 760 -14.37 39.57 -1.88
N THR A 761 -14.70 40.78 -2.36
CA THR A 761 -15.61 41.01 -3.50
C THR A 761 -14.92 40.83 -4.85
N LEU A 762 -13.58 40.88 -4.88
CA LEU A 762 -12.79 40.64 -6.08
C LEU A 762 -13.11 39.27 -6.69
N MET A 763 -13.69 39.32 -7.89
CA MET A 763 -13.87 38.16 -8.76
C MET A 763 -12.56 37.85 -9.49
N ASP A 764 -12.41 36.62 -9.97
CA ASP A 764 -11.36 36.29 -10.94
C ASP A 764 -11.72 36.78 -12.37
N ASN A 765 -10.85 36.56 -13.36
CA ASN A 765 -11.06 37.03 -14.74
C ASN A 765 -12.16 36.25 -15.48
N PHE A 766 -12.82 35.30 -14.82
CA PHE A 766 -13.96 34.54 -15.32
C PHE A 766 -15.26 34.92 -14.60
N GLY A 767 -15.25 36.00 -13.80
CA GLY A 767 -16.41 36.50 -13.07
C GLY A 767 -16.78 35.66 -11.84
N GLN A 768 -15.91 34.77 -11.37
CA GLN A 768 -16.20 33.90 -10.23
C GLN A 768 -15.74 34.57 -8.94
N SER A 769 -16.66 34.74 -7.99
CA SER A 769 -16.37 35.35 -6.69
C SER A 769 -15.68 34.37 -5.72
N THR A 770 -15.06 34.89 -4.67
CA THR A 770 -14.48 34.06 -3.61
C THR A 770 -15.55 33.16 -2.95
N LEU A 771 -16.78 33.65 -2.80
CA LEU A 771 -17.92 32.88 -2.29
C LEU A 771 -18.35 31.76 -3.26
N TRP A 772 -18.33 32.00 -4.56
CA TRP A 772 -18.59 30.99 -5.59
C TRP A 772 -17.61 29.82 -5.46
N TRP A 773 -16.32 30.10 -5.29
CA TRP A 773 -15.29 29.07 -5.08
C TRP A 773 -15.51 28.26 -3.79
N ALA A 774 -15.94 28.91 -2.69
CA ALA A 774 -16.29 28.21 -1.44
C ALA A 774 -17.50 27.27 -1.62
N ARG A 775 -18.58 27.76 -2.25
CA ARG A 775 -19.79 26.97 -2.55
C ARG A 775 -19.49 25.81 -3.48
N LYS A 776 -18.76 26.03 -4.58
CA LYS A 776 -18.34 25.00 -5.54
C LYS A 776 -17.55 23.87 -4.89
N GLN A 777 -16.62 24.17 -4.00
CA GLN A 777 -15.80 23.17 -3.31
C GLN A 777 -16.51 22.47 -2.13
N GLY A 778 -17.75 22.88 -1.81
CA GLY A 778 -18.54 22.34 -0.69
C GLY A 778 -18.09 22.84 0.69
N TYR A 779 -17.33 23.93 0.78
CA TYR A 779 -16.79 24.45 2.04
C TYR A 779 -17.80 25.35 2.76
N ILE A 780 -18.86 24.74 3.31
CA ILE A 780 -19.98 25.45 3.96
C ILE A 780 -19.49 26.44 5.02
N GLY A 781 -18.68 26.02 5.98
CA GLY A 781 -18.16 26.89 7.05
C GLY A 781 -17.19 28.00 6.59
N ILE A 782 -16.65 27.91 5.37
CA ILE A 782 -15.88 29.00 4.75
C ILE A 782 -16.84 29.97 4.05
N ALA A 783 -17.84 29.46 3.33
CA ALA A 783 -18.88 30.27 2.69
C ALA A 783 -19.68 31.09 3.72
N GLU A 784 -20.02 30.50 4.88
CA GLU A 784 -20.73 31.17 5.98
C GLU A 784 -19.91 32.35 6.55
N ARG A 785 -18.60 32.16 6.78
CA ARG A 785 -17.70 33.25 7.24
C ARG A 785 -17.47 34.34 6.19
N LEU A 786 -17.37 33.99 4.90
CA LEU A 786 -17.31 34.99 3.83
C LEU A 786 -18.57 35.88 3.84
N LEU A 787 -19.74 35.27 3.99
CA LEU A 787 -21.02 35.96 4.09
C LEU A 787 -21.16 36.78 5.39
N GLU A 788 -20.62 36.30 6.51
CA GLU A 788 -20.56 37.04 7.77
C GLU A 788 -19.67 38.29 7.64
N HIS A 789 -18.41 38.13 7.19
CA HIS A 789 -17.47 39.23 7.00
C HIS A 789 -17.96 40.29 6.00
N ALA A 790 -18.57 39.87 4.89
CA ALA A 790 -19.15 40.79 3.92
C ALA A 790 -20.32 41.59 4.51
N ARG A 791 -21.18 40.96 5.34
CA ARG A 791 -22.24 41.66 6.08
C ARG A 791 -21.67 42.66 7.09
N GLU A 792 -20.62 42.31 7.84
CA GLU A 792 -19.95 43.22 8.78
C GLU A 792 -19.38 44.46 8.09
N ARG A 793 -18.84 44.30 6.87
CA ARG A 793 -18.23 45.40 6.08
C ARG A 793 -19.17 46.08 5.09
N SER A 794 -20.46 45.72 5.06
CA SER A 794 -21.44 46.22 4.07
C SER A 794 -20.99 46.02 2.61
N GLN A 795 -20.31 44.91 2.33
CA GLN A 795 -19.85 44.51 1.00
C GLN A 795 -20.87 43.56 0.36
N ASP A 796 -21.20 43.80 -0.91
CA ASP A 796 -22.09 42.92 -1.68
C ASP A 796 -21.27 41.81 -2.37
N LEU A 797 -21.62 40.56 -2.11
CA LEU A 797 -21.02 39.37 -2.72
C LEU A 797 -21.99 38.81 -3.75
N ALA A 798 -21.79 39.17 -5.01
CA ALA A 798 -22.65 38.78 -6.13
C ALA A 798 -23.04 37.29 -6.08
N GLU A 799 -24.33 37.03 -5.89
CA GLU A 799 -24.90 35.69 -5.82
C GLU A 799 -25.17 35.14 -7.22
N THR A 800 -24.22 34.38 -7.76
CA THR A 800 -24.52 33.45 -8.85
C THR A 800 -25.07 32.15 -8.28
N GLU A 801 -26.27 31.76 -8.72
CA GLU A 801 -26.82 30.42 -8.46
C GLU A 801 -25.95 29.37 -9.13
N VAL A 802 -25.62 28.30 -8.41
CA VAL A 802 -24.78 27.20 -8.90
C VAL A 802 -25.48 25.88 -8.62
N GLU A 803 -25.89 25.18 -9.67
CA GLU A 803 -26.26 23.77 -9.56
C GLU A 803 -25.02 22.95 -9.16
N LEU A 804 -25.15 22.10 -8.15
CA LEU A 804 -24.03 21.39 -7.53
C LEU A 804 -23.37 20.36 -8.47
N GLY A 805 -22.34 20.81 -9.20
CA GLY A 805 -21.62 20.06 -10.22
C GLY A 805 -20.15 19.72 -9.87
N GLN A 806 -19.84 18.44 -10.07
CA GLN A 806 -18.55 17.73 -10.17
C GLN A 806 -17.21 18.51 -10.06
N SER A 807 -16.26 17.98 -9.26
CA SER A 807 -14.87 18.44 -9.15
C SER A 807 -13.89 17.61 -10.01
N ALA A 808 -13.03 18.25 -10.82
CA ALA A 808 -12.10 17.55 -11.72
C ALA A 808 -10.60 17.81 -11.46
N SER A 809 -9.78 16.82 -11.85
CA SER A 809 -8.31 16.81 -11.78
C SER A 809 -7.73 15.65 -12.66
N PHE A 810 -6.42 15.53 -12.95
CA PHE A 810 -5.69 16.15 -14.08
C PHE A 810 -4.11 15.96 -14.05
N GLY A 811 -3.34 15.88 -15.16
CA GLY A 811 -1.91 15.46 -15.23
C GLY A 811 -1.03 15.69 -16.52
N GLY A 812 -0.40 16.87 -16.74
CA GLY A 812 0.66 17.21 -17.73
C GLY A 812 0.34 17.26 -19.25
N ARG A 813 0.89 18.15 -20.12
CA ARG A 813 1.84 19.30 -20.02
C ARG A 813 1.43 20.41 -21.04
N SER A 814 1.20 21.69 -20.75
CA SER A 814 1.50 22.46 -19.53
C SER A 814 0.83 21.86 -18.29
N GLY A 815 1.53 21.88 -17.17
CA GLY A 815 1.19 21.02 -16.04
C GLY A 815 0.00 21.46 -15.20
N PHE A 816 -0.69 22.58 -15.50
CA PHE A 816 -1.73 23.14 -14.64
C PHE A 816 -2.85 23.80 -15.42
N CYS A 817 -4.08 23.65 -14.90
CA CYS A 817 -5.18 24.51 -15.23
C CYS A 817 -4.86 25.90 -14.71
N ASP A 818 -4.83 26.83 -15.64
CA ASP A 818 -4.60 28.24 -15.42
C ASP A 818 -5.66 28.87 -14.52
N VAL A 819 -6.92 28.45 -14.66
CA VAL A 819 -8.03 28.98 -13.84
C VAL A 819 -7.97 28.47 -12.41
N CYS A 820 -7.89 27.14 -12.23
CA CYS A 820 -8.12 26.51 -10.93
C CYS A 820 -6.85 26.02 -10.20
N PHE A 821 -5.67 26.05 -10.84
CA PHE A 821 -4.39 25.54 -10.35
C PHE A 821 -4.31 24.05 -9.98
N ALA A 822 -5.40 23.31 -10.21
CA ALA A 822 -5.32 21.88 -10.47
C ALA A 822 -4.36 21.64 -11.66
N ASN A 823 -3.91 20.41 -11.83
CA ASN A 823 -3.02 20.05 -12.95
C ASN A 823 -3.82 20.09 -14.30
N VAL A 824 -3.31 19.73 -15.50
CA VAL A 824 -4.15 19.37 -16.70
C VAL A 824 -3.58 18.17 -17.47
N SER A 825 -4.33 17.06 -17.58
CA SER A 825 -3.99 15.87 -18.38
C SER A 825 -5.03 15.70 -19.46
N GLY A 826 -4.60 15.42 -20.69
CA GLY A 826 -5.51 15.19 -21.80
C GLY A 826 -6.11 16.50 -22.29
N SER A 827 -7.41 16.47 -22.60
CA SER A 827 -8.14 17.52 -23.31
C SER A 827 -8.29 18.81 -22.47
N TRP A 828 -7.24 19.65 -22.46
CA TRP A 828 -7.38 21.06 -22.10
C TRP A 828 -7.73 21.91 -23.31
N TYR A 829 -8.17 23.12 -23.02
CA TYR A 829 -8.55 24.11 -24.00
C TYR A 829 -7.67 25.33 -23.90
N TYR A 830 -7.35 25.89 -25.05
CA TYR A 830 -6.51 27.05 -25.19
C TYR A 830 -7.11 27.96 -26.25
N CYS A 831 -6.82 29.25 -26.16
CA CYS A 831 -7.16 30.17 -27.25
C CYS A 831 -6.00 30.22 -28.25
N THR A 832 -6.31 30.12 -29.55
CA THR A 832 -5.34 30.32 -30.63
C THR A 832 -4.92 31.78 -30.78
N ASP A 833 -5.84 32.70 -30.45
CA ASP A 833 -5.76 34.11 -30.77
C ASP A 833 -5.18 34.92 -29.60
N CYS A 834 -5.46 34.48 -28.36
CA CYS A 834 -4.89 35.03 -27.12
C CYS A 834 -3.44 34.48 -26.93
N TYR A 835 -2.47 35.13 -27.56
CA TYR A 835 -0.99 34.97 -27.45
C TYR A 835 -0.43 33.53 -27.36
N VAL A 836 -0.16 32.93 -28.53
CA VAL A 836 0.69 31.73 -28.74
C VAL A 836 0.26 30.47 -27.94
N GLY A 837 -0.98 30.39 -27.47
CA GLY A 837 -1.54 29.19 -26.85
C GLY A 837 -0.96 28.82 -25.48
N ALA A 838 -0.47 29.81 -24.72
CA ALA A 838 0.01 29.61 -23.35
C ALA A 838 -1.12 29.47 -22.30
N LEU A 839 -2.38 29.56 -22.73
CA LEU A 839 -3.58 29.48 -21.90
C LEU A 839 -4.07 28.03 -21.78
N CYS A 840 -3.88 27.36 -20.63
CA CYS A 840 -4.33 25.99 -20.38
C CYS A 840 -5.56 25.96 -19.46
N ILE A 841 -6.76 26.05 -20.02
CA ILE A 841 -8.02 25.93 -19.27
C ILE A 841 -8.47 24.46 -19.27
N CYS A 842 -8.74 23.89 -18.09
CA CYS A 842 -9.28 22.53 -18.02
C CYS A 842 -10.74 22.45 -18.50
N LEU A 843 -11.16 21.25 -18.92
CA LEU A 843 -12.55 20.96 -19.33
C LEU A 843 -13.57 21.52 -18.34
N GLU A 844 -13.45 21.17 -17.05
CA GLU A 844 -14.36 21.61 -15.98
C GLU A 844 -14.45 23.14 -15.87
N CYS A 845 -13.33 23.87 -16.02
CA CYS A 845 -13.37 25.33 -15.98
C CYS A 845 -14.04 25.91 -17.24
N ARG A 846 -13.82 25.33 -18.42
CA ARG A 846 -14.50 25.73 -19.67
C ARG A 846 -16.00 25.47 -19.61
N GLU A 847 -16.42 24.31 -19.12
CA GLU A 847 -17.83 23.93 -18.94
C GLU A 847 -18.53 24.84 -17.93
N LEU A 848 -17.83 25.25 -16.88
CA LEU A 848 -18.30 26.24 -15.89
C LEU A 848 -18.08 27.70 -16.33
N GLY A 849 -17.96 27.94 -17.64
CA GLY A 849 -17.99 29.27 -18.22
C GLY A 849 -16.66 30.02 -18.31
N ALA A 850 -15.50 29.37 -18.17
CA ALA A 850 -14.21 30.02 -18.50
C ALA A 850 -14.03 30.12 -20.03
N HIS A 851 -14.00 31.35 -20.55
CA HIS A 851 -13.80 31.71 -21.97
C HIS A 851 -12.67 32.75 -22.12
N CYS A 852 -12.13 33.01 -23.33
CA CYS A 852 -11.23 34.17 -23.50
C CYS A 852 -12.07 35.47 -23.50
N LEU A 853 -11.46 36.57 -23.03
CA LEU A 853 -12.12 37.87 -22.81
C LEU A 853 -12.83 38.45 -24.05
N VAL A 854 -12.34 38.12 -25.24
CA VAL A 854 -12.96 38.53 -26.50
C VAL A 854 -13.96 37.44 -26.90
N GLU A 855 -15.25 37.77 -26.91
CA GLU A 855 -16.34 36.81 -27.20
C GLU A 855 -16.20 36.10 -28.56
N THR A 856 -15.49 36.70 -29.52
CA THR A 856 -15.22 36.09 -30.83
C THR A 856 -14.05 35.08 -30.82
N HIS A 857 -13.27 35.01 -29.74
CA HIS A 857 -12.13 34.09 -29.62
C HIS A 857 -12.59 32.75 -29.04
N ILE A 858 -12.41 31.68 -29.81
CA ILE A 858 -12.86 30.35 -29.43
C ILE A 858 -11.75 29.63 -28.66
N LEU A 859 -12.12 28.99 -27.55
CA LEU A 859 -11.26 28.03 -26.87
C LEU A 859 -11.27 26.70 -27.65
N CYS A 860 -10.21 26.48 -28.43
CA CYS A 860 -9.95 25.25 -29.17
C CYS A 860 -9.53 24.13 -28.23
N SER A 861 -9.88 22.87 -28.53
CA SER A 861 -9.31 21.74 -27.81
C SER A 861 -7.87 21.52 -28.25
N TYR A 862 -7.02 21.00 -27.37
CA TYR A 862 -5.65 20.61 -27.72
C TYR A 862 -5.59 19.54 -28.83
N GLU A 863 -6.63 18.72 -28.96
CA GLU A 863 -6.72 17.64 -29.94
C GLU A 863 -6.93 18.15 -31.37
N ASP A 864 -7.62 19.29 -31.55
CA ASP A 864 -7.89 19.91 -32.86
C ASP A 864 -6.63 20.49 -33.56
N ARG A 865 -5.45 20.40 -32.92
CA ARG A 865 -4.18 20.97 -33.42
C ARG A 865 -3.17 19.92 -33.93
N ARG A 866 -3.54 18.65 -34.01
CA ARG A 866 -2.68 17.52 -34.41
C ARG A 866 -2.94 17.03 -35.83
#